data_AF-A0A8T7JPX0-F1
#
_entry.id   AF-A0A8T7JPX0-F1
#
_cell.length_a   1.000
_cell.length_b   1.000
_cell.length_c   1.000
_cell.angle_alpha   90.00
_cell.angle_beta   90.00
_cell.angle_gamma   90.00
#
_symmetry.space_group_name_H-M   'P 1'
#
loop_
_entity.id
_entity.type
_entity.pdbx_description
1 polymer ?
#
loop_
_entity_poly.entity_id
_entity_poly.type
_entity_poly.pdbx_seq_one_letter_code
_entity_poly.pdbx_strand_id
1 'polypeptide(L)'
;MSTTPVTQETSLKNRPALRWALLGIWGATVLYTVMVLGAVLSPQFMSFQNTSMTRILLGLPALFQTLIDYGVDLLLLFGFAVIAIALVINRSDDWFAIFTSFFLIVFGARITNLANNIALTPGYETQGGFILALGDISIVLFTMLFPNGKFTPAWMKLLVPGLILTMLGIYVFPASPFHWVNLTDNGLYFAVTIFWYLIGFASSVYRYTRQANLTQKQQLRWSFIGTMGPFVWFLLFQVTSDLLPVFTQSELAALSLQTISRLAGIFLFLMLPLFIAISIVRTRLFDIDLLINRSLVYGMLTIGLGLAFALVLALVSAIFNSMQLGDQVFFVVVVLSVIAGAAFQPMRRRLQRFVDKAFYQIQIDYQKTPLEVRAEAETQNTGITLSSYRNLKLIGHGGMAEVYRATDSTGRATVAVKVLRAALSADEQFQKRFMREAEIVSRLEHPNIVRVMDFGKDRGMYFIVMEMLSGPDLNNLLRQEKRIPLENTVGILRGIADALDYAHRMGLVHRDIKPSNVMLDSATIPSRSVLTDFGIAKMIDAHTRITNTAGMLGTFDYMSPEQIQASAEVDGHADIYALGVMTYQMLTGRLPFERPDTGAILLAHLNAPPPDAREIVGDIPRHTSRAIQKAMSKRPHDRFSTAQEFVIALETD
;
A
#
# COMPACT_ATOMS: atom_id res chain seq x y z
N MET A 1 -14.64 21.61 3.21
CA MET A 1 -14.11 22.01 4.55
C MET A 1 -12.58 22.04 4.53
N SER A 2 -11.96 23.17 4.92
CA SER A 2 -10.50 23.28 5.07
C SER A 2 -10.03 22.43 6.25
N THR A 3 -9.40 21.29 5.98
CA THR A 3 -8.67 20.54 7.00
C THR A 3 -7.40 21.32 7.32
N THR A 4 -7.44 22.11 8.39
CA THR A 4 -6.21 22.62 8.99
C THR A 4 -5.28 21.43 9.27
N PRO A 5 -4.01 21.51 8.87
CA PRO A 5 -3.04 20.45 9.15
C PRO A 5 -3.01 20.12 10.64
N VAL A 6 -3.04 18.84 11.00
CA VAL A 6 -2.87 18.31 12.37
C VAL A 6 -1.50 18.72 12.99
N THR A 7 -0.63 19.39 12.24
CA THR A 7 0.73 19.79 12.63
C THR A 7 0.81 20.99 13.58
N GLN A 8 -0.31 21.56 14.04
CA GLN A 8 -0.24 22.65 15.03
C GLN A 8 0.35 22.18 16.38
N GLU A 9 0.16 20.92 16.78
CA GLU A 9 0.65 20.42 18.07
C GLU A 9 2.17 20.18 18.11
N THR A 10 2.80 19.88 16.97
CA THR A 10 4.24 19.60 16.88
C THR A 10 5.07 20.77 16.37
N SER A 11 4.39 21.83 15.90
CA SER A 11 5.03 23.04 15.42
C SER A 11 5.75 23.80 16.53
N LEU A 12 7.03 24.05 16.30
CA LEU A 12 7.90 24.92 17.07
C LEU A 12 7.89 26.37 16.56
N LYS A 13 7.05 26.71 15.57
CA LYS A 13 6.97 28.10 15.03
C LYS A 13 6.73 29.13 16.13
N ASN A 14 5.98 28.76 17.17
CA ASN A 14 5.64 29.64 18.29
C ASN A 14 6.62 29.50 19.48
N ARG A 15 7.72 28.75 19.35
CA ARG A 15 8.70 28.47 20.43
C ARG A 15 10.15 28.53 19.92
N PRO A 16 10.66 29.71 19.52
CA PRO A 16 11.95 29.84 18.84
C PRO A 16 13.15 29.42 19.70
N ALA A 17 13.15 29.71 21.00
CA ALA A 17 14.25 29.32 21.90
C ALA A 17 14.38 27.79 22.02
N LEU A 18 13.25 27.08 22.16
CA LEU A 18 13.21 25.62 22.21
C LEU A 18 13.68 25.01 20.88
N ARG A 19 13.29 25.62 19.75
CA ARG A 19 13.74 25.21 18.41
C ARG A 19 15.25 25.26 18.26
N TRP A 20 15.88 26.37 18.64
CA TRP A 20 17.34 26.51 18.55
C TRP A 20 18.08 25.59 19.51
N ALA A 21 17.57 25.36 20.71
CA ALA A 21 18.15 24.41 21.65
C ALA A 21 18.13 22.97 21.08
N LEU A 22 17.00 22.55 20.51
CA LEU A 22 16.86 21.21 19.91
C LEU A 22 17.77 21.04 18.68
N LEU A 23 17.89 22.06 17.83
CA LEU A 23 18.79 22.03 16.68
C LEU A 23 20.27 22.00 17.11
N GLY A 24 20.62 22.71 18.19
CA GLY A 24 21.97 22.68 18.77
C GLY A 24 22.34 21.29 19.32
N ILE A 25 21.42 20.67 20.08
CA ILE A 25 21.61 19.30 20.60
C ILE A 25 21.73 18.30 19.44
N TRP A 26 20.87 18.44 18.42
CA TRP A 26 20.93 17.62 17.22
C TRP A 26 22.29 17.76 16.53
N GLY A 27 22.72 18.98 16.23
CA GLY A 27 23.99 19.24 15.54
C GLY A 27 25.21 18.73 16.30
N ALA A 28 25.23 18.92 17.63
CA ALA A 28 26.28 18.38 18.49
C ALA A 28 26.34 16.85 18.43
N THR A 29 25.18 16.18 18.42
CA THR A 29 25.10 14.72 18.35
C THR A 29 25.56 14.20 16.98
N VAL A 30 25.15 14.84 15.89
CA VAL A 30 25.60 14.47 14.54
C VAL A 30 27.11 14.60 14.45
N LEU A 31 27.66 15.74 14.88
CA LEU A 31 29.10 15.99 14.84
C LEU A 31 29.87 14.97 15.69
N TYR A 32 29.38 14.69 16.91
CA TYR A 32 29.96 13.69 17.79
C TYR A 32 29.95 12.29 17.15
N THR A 33 28.82 11.88 16.58
CA THR A 33 28.68 10.58 15.91
C THR A 33 29.66 10.45 14.74
N VAL A 34 29.75 11.48 13.88
CA VAL A 34 30.69 11.50 12.75
C VAL A 34 32.14 11.46 13.22
N MET A 35 32.50 12.24 14.24
CA MET A 35 33.86 12.29 14.78
C MET A 35 34.28 10.92 15.34
N VAL A 36 33.41 10.27 16.11
CA VAL A 36 33.68 8.95 16.71
C VAL A 36 33.78 7.86 15.64
N LEU A 37 32.91 7.88 14.62
CA LEU A 37 32.98 6.93 13.50
C LEU A 37 34.28 7.13 12.68
N GLY A 38 34.67 8.39 12.40
CA GLY A 38 35.90 8.71 11.68
C GLY A 38 37.16 8.29 12.44
N ALA A 39 37.16 8.42 13.77
CA ALA A 39 38.27 8.01 14.62
C ALA A 39 38.53 6.50 14.62
N VAL A 40 37.51 5.67 14.39
CA VAL A 40 37.66 4.20 14.33
C VAL A 40 38.01 3.70 12.93
N LEU A 41 37.47 4.35 11.89
CA LEU A 41 37.80 3.99 10.51
C LEU A 41 39.27 4.28 10.17
N SER A 42 39.86 5.33 10.75
CA SER A 42 41.24 5.75 10.45
C SER A 42 42.33 4.71 10.82
N PRO A 43 42.40 4.16 12.06
CA PRO A 43 43.37 3.13 12.42
C PRO A 43 43.19 1.81 11.67
N GLN A 44 41.94 1.41 11.39
CA GLN A 44 41.63 0.20 10.64
C GLN A 44 42.06 0.33 9.17
N PHE A 45 41.79 1.48 8.54
CA PHE A 45 42.25 1.76 7.19
C PHE A 45 43.79 1.82 7.09
N MET A 46 44.46 2.36 8.13
CA MET A 46 45.92 2.38 8.23
C MET A 46 46.54 0.99 8.46
N SER A 47 45.87 0.10 9.18
CA SER A 47 46.34 -1.30 9.36
C SER A 47 46.22 -2.12 8.06
N PHE A 48 45.23 -1.81 7.21
CA PHE A 48 45.11 -2.35 5.85
C PHE A 48 46.23 -1.86 4.90
N GLN A 49 46.72 -0.62 5.05
CA GLN A 49 47.85 -0.13 4.25
C GLN A 49 49.19 -0.78 4.62
N ASN A 50 49.36 -1.19 5.89
CA ASN A 50 50.60 -1.79 6.39
C ASN A 50 50.68 -3.32 6.25
N THR A 51 49.66 -3.98 5.68
CA THR A 51 49.69 -5.42 5.44
C THR A 51 50.37 -5.74 4.10
N SER A 52 51.45 -6.51 4.11
CA SER A 52 52.18 -6.93 2.91
C SER A 52 51.24 -7.54 1.86
N MET A 53 51.35 -7.11 0.59
CA MET A 53 50.59 -7.60 -0.58
C MET A 53 50.38 -9.13 -0.62
N THR A 54 51.35 -9.90 -0.13
CA THR A 54 51.33 -11.36 -0.03
C THR A 54 50.29 -11.93 0.95
N ARG A 55 49.94 -11.21 2.03
CA ARG A 55 48.89 -11.59 2.99
C ARG A 55 47.47 -11.27 2.47
N ILE A 56 47.36 -10.25 1.63
CA ILE A 56 46.11 -9.84 0.96
C ILE A 56 45.73 -10.87 -0.11
N LEU A 57 46.70 -11.43 -0.83
CA LEU A 57 46.51 -12.46 -1.86
C LEU A 57 46.14 -13.85 -1.32
N LEU A 58 46.59 -14.24 -0.12
CA LEU A 58 46.30 -15.54 0.50
C LEU A 58 45.09 -15.53 1.46
N GLY A 59 44.57 -14.35 1.84
CA GLY A 59 43.47 -14.16 2.80
C GLY A 59 42.15 -13.62 2.21
N LEU A 60 41.99 -13.70 0.89
CA LEU A 60 40.89 -13.11 0.11
C LEU A 60 39.46 -13.32 0.68
N PRO A 61 39.07 -14.48 1.24
CA PRO A 61 37.70 -14.67 1.74
C PRO A 61 37.37 -13.79 2.96
N ALA A 62 38.30 -13.69 3.92
CA ALA A 62 38.09 -12.90 5.13
C ALA A 62 38.16 -11.40 4.84
N LEU A 63 39.10 -10.99 4.00
CA LEU A 63 39.30 -9.60 3.59
C LEU A 63 38.10 -9.09 2.76
N PHE A 64 37.56 -9.92 1.88
CA PHE A 64 36.36 -9.63 1.11
C PHE A 64 35.10 -9.54 1.99
N GLN A 65 34.93 -10.43 2.97
CA GLN A 65 33.83 -10.34 3.94
C GLN A 65 33.92 -9.07 4.79
N THR A 66 35.12 -8.73 5.28
CA THR A 66 35.35 -7.52 6.05
C THR A 66 35.05 -6.25 5.22
N LEU A 67 35.48 -6.21 3.95
CA LEU A 67 35.16 -5.12 3.02
C LEU A 67 33.65 -4.99 2.75
N ILE A 68 32.94 -6.10 2.58
CA ILE A 68 31.48 -6.10 2.41
C ILE A 68 30.82 -5.59 3.70
N ASP A 69 31.23 -6.08 4.86
CA ASP A 69 30.64 -5.71 6.16
C ASP A 69 30.80 -4.20 6.42
N TYR A 70 32.01 -3.65 6.27
CA TYR A 70 32.24 -2.21 6.43
C TYR A 70 31.59 -1.38 5.33
N GLY A 71 31.55 -1.88 4.08
CA GLY A 71 30.91 -1.21 2.96
C GLY A 71 29.39 -1.10 3.14
N VAL A 72 28.75 -2.16 3.62
CA VAL A 72 27.32 -2.17 3.97
C VAL A 72 27.06 -1.24 5.16
N ASP A 73 27.87 -1.32 6.21
CA ASP A 73 27.72 -0.45 7.38
C ASP A 73 27.82 1.04 7.01
N LEU A 74 28.81 1.41 6.17
CA LEU A 74 28.97 2.78 5.67
C LEU A 74 27.79 3.23 4.82
N LEU A 75 27.27 2.36 3.95
CA LEU A 75 26.13 2.67 3.09
C LEU A 75 24.85 2.88 3.92
N LEU A 76 24.65 2.07 4.97
CA LEU A 76 23.54 2.22 5.91
C LEU A 76 23.63 3.55 6.68
N LEU A 77 24.78 3.83 7.28
CA LEU A 77 25.04 5.08 8.00
C LEU A 77 24.83 6.30 7.11
N PHE A 78 25.36 6.26 5.88
CA PHE A 78 25.18 7.33 4.91
C PHE A 78 23.71 7.51 4.52
N GLY A 79 23.00 6.41 4.23
CA GLY A 79 21.57 6.44 3.93
C GLY A 79 20.75 7.09 5.05
N PHE A 80 20.97 6.68 6.31
CA PHE A 80 20.28 7.29 7.45
C PHE A 80 20.63 8.74 7.67
N ALA A 81 21.92 9.11 7.53
CA ALA A 81 22.36 10.49 7.67
C ALA A 81 21.73 11.39 6.60
N VAL A 82 21.71 10.97 5.33
CA VAL A 82 21.09 11.74 4.24
C VAL A 82 19.60 11.98 4.52
N ILE A 83 18.88 10.95 4.95
CA ILE A 83 17.46 11.03 5.28
C ILE A 83 17.22 11.95 6.49
N ALA A 84 18.04 11.80 7.53
CA ALA A 84 17.97 12.60 8.75
C ALA A 84 18.22 14.09 8.47
N ILE A 85 19.22 14.40 7.63
CA ILE A 85 19.54 15.75 7.17
C ILE A 85 18.38 16.32 6.33
N ALA A 86 17.86 15.54 5.37
CA ALA A 86 16.73 15.95 4.55
C ALA A 86 15.48 16.26 5.38
N LEU A 87 15.21 15.49 6.44
CA LEU A 87 14.12 15.74 7.38
C LEU A 87 14.30 17.07 8.11
N VAL A 88 15.49 17.36 8.64
CA VAL A 88 15.75 18.59 9.38
C VAL A 88 15.71 19.81 8.45
N ILE A 89 16.27 19.72 7.25
CA ILE A 89 16.22 20.82 6.27
C ILE A 89 14.76 21.15 5.91
N ASN A 90 13.97 20.13 5.59
CA ASN A 90 12.61 20.33 5.10
C ASN A 90 11.59 20.61 6.22
N ARG A 91 11.87 20.23 7.48
CA ARG A 91 10.92 20.30 8.62
C ARG A 91 11.57 20.74 9.92
N SER A 92 12.49 21.71 9.87
CA SER A 92 13.18 22.26 11.06
C SER A 92 12.28 22.98 12.06
N ASP A 93 11.02 23.24 11.72
CA ASP A 93 10.01 23.84 12.56
C ASP A 93 9.16 22.81 13.31
N ASP A 94 9.46 21.51 13.21
CA ASP A 94 8.73 20.44 13.88
C ASP A 94 9.65 19.67 14.85
N TRP A 95 9.33 19.66 16.15
CA TRP A 95 10.16 18.97 17.15
C TRP A 95 10.20 17.45 16.91
N PHE A 96 9.14 16.89 16.35
CA PHE A 96 9.04 15.47 16.06
C PHE A 96 9.93 15.09 14.87
N ALA A 97 10.05 15.96 13.87
CA ALA A 97 10.98 15.77 12.76
C ALA A 97 12.44 15.81 13.24
N ILE A 98 12.78 16.74 14.14
CA ILE A 98 14.11 16.83 14.75
C ILE A 98 14.41 15.58 15.59
N PHE A 99 13.47 15.13 16.41
CA PHE A 99 13.63 13.91 17.23
C PHE A 99 13.77 12.65 16.35
N THR A 100 12.97 12.52 15.30
CA THR A 100 13.06 11.40 14.36
C THR A 100 14.41 11.41 13.64
N SER A 101 14.88 12.58 13.21
CA SER A 101 16.20 12.72 12.59
C SER A 101 17.33 12.30 13.54
N PHE A 102 17.28 12.74 14.81
CA PHE A 102 18.21 12.27 15.85
C PHE A 102 18.19 10.76 16.00
N PHE A 103 16.98 10.19 16.12
CA PHE A 103 16.77 8.75 16.20
C PHE A 103 17.42 8.02 15.01
N LEU A 104 17.21 8.49 13.77
CA LEU A 104 17.79 7.86 12.57
C LEU A 104 19.31 7.78 12.60
N ILE A 105 19.98 8.83 13.08
CA ILE A 105 21.45 8.91 13.09
C ILE A 105 22.03 7.96 14.14
N VAL A 106 21.52 8.03 15.36
CA VAL A 106 22.02 7.19 16.46
C VAL A 106 21.63 5.72 16.25
N PHE A 107 20.43 5.48 15.73
CA PHE A 107 19.97 4.13 15.39
C PHE A 107 20.76 3.53 14.23
N GLY A 108 21.05 4.32 13.19
CA GLY A 108 21.92 3.90 12.09
C GLY A 108 23.28 3.44 12.60
N ALA A 109 23.86 4.16 13.57
CA ALA A 109 25.10 3.72 14.22
C ALA A 109 24.90 2.44 15.06
N ARG A 110 23.83 2.36 15.87
CA ARG A 110 23.55 1.21 16.74
C ARG A 110 23.47 -0.13 16.00
N ILE A 111 22.95 -0.14 14.78
CA ILE A 111 22.68 -1.35 14.01
C ILE A 111 23.87 -1.80 13.16
N THR A 112 24.82 -0.89 12.92
CA THR A 112 26.09 -1.24 12.26
C THR A 112 27.03 -1.93 13.22
N ASN A 113 27.83 -2.86 12.71
CA ASN A 113 28.90 -3.48 13.50
C ASN A 113 29.96 -2.45 13.87
N LEU A 114 30.06 -1.36 13.09
CA LEU A 114 30.96 -0.26 13.38
C LEU A 114 30.84 0.23 14.83
N ALA A 115 29.64 0.56 15.33
CA ALA A 115 29.44 1.04 16.71
C ALA A 115 29.83 0.03 17.80
N ASN A 116 29.52 -1.26 17.59
CA ASN A 116 29.94 -2.32 18.50
C ASN A 116 31.47 -2.47 18.49
N ASN A 117 32.10 -2.36 17.32
CA ASN A 117 33.56 -2.39 17.19
C ASN A 117 34.22 -1.16 17.82
N ILE A 118 33.57 0.02 17.80
CA ILE A 118 34.03 1.21 18.54
C ILE A 118 34.04 0.94 20.04
N ALA A 119 32.96 0.35 20.57
CA ALA A 119 32.84 0.04 21.99
C ALA A 119 33.89 -0.99 22.46
N LEU A 120 34.44 -1.78 21.53
CA LEU A 120 35.52 -2.74 21.76
C LEU A 120 36.92 -2.17 21.51
N THR A 121 37.04 -0.96 20.96
CA THR A 121 38.32 -0.36 20.61
C THR A 121 38.95 0.32 21.83
N PRO A 122 40.20 -0.03 22.21
CA PRO A 122 40.88 0.56 23.34
C PRO A 122 40.96 2.09 23.28
N GLY A 123 40.52 2.78 24.33
CA GLY A 123 40.48 4.24 24.44
C GLY A 123 39.21 4.91 23.89
N TYR A 124 38.33 4.15 23.23
CA TYR A 124 37.06 4.61 22.65
C TYR A 124 35.84 3.88 23.22
N GLU A 125 36.02 3.00 24.20
CA GLU A 125 34.98 2.12 24.74
C GLU A 125 33.81 2.93 25.32
N THR A 126 34.13 3.96 26.12
CA THR A 126 33.14 4.86 26.71
C THR A 126 32.37 5.65 25.64
N GLN A 127 33.03 6.00 24.54
CA GLN A 127 32.47 6.82 23.46
C GLN A 127 31.57 5.98 22.56
N GLY A 128 32.01 4.76 22.18
CA GLY A 128 31.20 3.77 21.48
C GLY A 128 29.99 3.34 22.30
N GLY A 129 30.20 3.07 23.59
CA GLY A 129 29.14 2.74 24.53
C GLY A 129 28.06 3.83 24.64
N PHE A 130 28.45 5.10 24.56
CA PHE A 130 27.49 6.21 24.60
C PHE A 130 26.55 6.21 23.39
N ILE A 131 27.07 5.93 22.19
CA ILE A 131 26.27 5.82 20.96
C ILE A 131 25.29 4.65 21.07
N LEU A 132 25.75 3.50 21.59
CA LEU A 132 24.90 2.32 21.78
C LEU A 132 23.76 2.59 22.77
N ALA A 133 24.07 3.23 23.91
CA ALA A 133 23.08 3.60 24.91
C ALA A 133 22.03 4.57 24.35
N LEU A 134 22.45 5.61 23.63
CA LEU A 134 21.53 6.57 23.03
C LEU A 134 20.60 5.90 22.02
N GLY A 135 21.08 4.90 21.27
CA GLY A 135 20.26 4.14 20.33
C GLY A 135 19.11 3.41 21.02
N ASP A 136 19.44 2.61 22.03
CA ASP A 136 18.45 1.83 22.79
C ASP A 136 17.47 2.73 23.56
N ILE A 137 17.97 3.80 24.18
CA ILE A 137 17.14 4.82 24.85
C ILE A 137 16.16 5.45 23.86
N SER A 138 16.62 5.80 22.65
CA SER A 138 15.80 6.48 21.65
C SER A 138 14.67 5.58 21.14
N ILE A 139 14.93 4.28 20.93
CA ILE A 139 13.89 3.32 20.50
C ILE A 139 12.80 3.21 21.57
N VAL A 140 13.19 3.03 22.83
CA VAL A 140 12.23 2.89 23.93
C VAL A 140 11.47 4.21 24.14
N LEU A 141 12.14 5.36 24.15
CA LEU A 141 11.47 6.66 24.27
C LEU A 141 10.51 6.95 23.12
N PHE A 142 10.83 6.53 21.90
CA PHE A 142 9.97 6.71 20.74
C PHE A 142 8.60 6.04 20.94
N THR A 143 8.55 4.87 21.56
CA THR A 143 7.29 4.19 21.91
C THR A 143 6.46 4.96 22.95
N MET A 144 7.11 5.70 23.85
CA MET A 144 6.47 6.40 24.97
C MET A 144 5.96 7.80 24.60
N LEU A 145 6.67 8.52 23.72
CA LEU A 145 6.50 9.97 23.51
C LEU A 145 5.59 10.36 22.31
N PHE A 146 5.38 9.45 21.36
CA PHE A 146 4.83 9.76 20.03
C PHE A 146 3.29 9.88 20.00
N PRO A 147 2.60 10.86 19.37
CA PRO A 147 3.09 11.97 18.54
C PRO A 147 2.91 13.38 19.16
N ASN A 148 2.20 13.52 20.27
CA ASN A 148 1.95 14.83 20.91
C ASN A 148 3.03 15.25 21.92
N GLY A 149 4.10 14.46 22.06
CA GLY A 149 5.23 14.74 22.95
C GLY A 149 4.89 14.60 24.43
N LYS A 150 3.74 14.00 24.76
CA LYS A 150 3.27 13.84 26.14
C LYS A 150 3.31 12.38 26.54
N PHE A 151 3.86 12.13 27.73
CA PHE A 151 3.75 10.83 28.40
C PHE A 151 2.31 10.55 28.76
N THR A 152 1.79 9.41 28.30
CA THR A 152 0.44 8.94 28.64
C THR A 152 0.50 7.45 29.00
N PRO A 153 0.24 7.07 30.26
CA PRO A 153 -0.12 7.91 31.40
C PRO A 153 1.03 8.80 31.91
N ALA A 154 0.71 9.92 32.56
CA ALA A 154 1.68 10.95 32.93
C ALA A 154 2.77 10.48 33.91
N TRP A 155 2.53 9.41 34.68
CA TRP A 155 3.53 8.84 35.58
C TRP A 155 4.71 8.19 34.84
N MET A 156 4.55 7.84 33.56
CA MET A 156 5.63 7.24 32.76
C MET A 156 6.86 8.12 32.64
N LYS A 157 6.72 9.44 32.76
CA LYS A 157 7.86 10.37 32.80
C LYS A 157 8.86 10.04 33.92
N LEU A 158 8.39 9.41 34.99
CA LEU A 158 9.22 9.00 36.13
C LEU A 158 10.09 7.79 35.80
N LEU A 159 9.75 7.02 34.76
CA LEU A 159 10.55 5.88 34.31
C LEU A 159 11.76 6.30 33.46
N VAL A 160 11.69 7.47 32.80
CA VAL A 160 12.72 7.93 31.87
C VAL A 160 14.11 8.04 32.51
N PRO A 161 14.28 8.61 33.72
CA PRO A 161 15.58 8.61 34.39
C PRO A 161 16.12 7.20 34.63
N GLY A 162 15.24 6.26 35.01
CA GLY A 162 15.62 4.85 35.21
C GLY A 162 16.07 4.19 33.92
N LEU A 163 15.37 4.43 32.81
CA LEU A 163 15.77 3.96 31.47
C LEU A 163 17.16 4.51 31.10
N ILE A 164 17.37 5.82 31.24
CA ILE A 164 18.64 6.45 30.89
C ILE A 164 19.78 5.91 31.76
N LEU A 165 19.57 5.85 33.07
CA LEU A 165 20.59 5.40 34.02
C LEU A 165 20.97 3.94 33.78
N THR A 166 19.98 3.06 33.56
CA THR A 166 20.26 1.65 33.28
C THR A 166 20.94 1.45 31.93
N MET A 167 20.50 2.12 30.87
CA MET A 167 21.13 2.00 29.54
C MET A 167 22.55 2.57 29.50
N LEU A 168 22.79 3.74 30.11
CA LEU A 168 24.15 4.27 30.25
C LEU A 168 25.01 3.38 31.16
N GLY A 169 24.42 2.87 32.24
CA GLY A 169 25.07 1.90 33.13
C GLY A 169 25.47 0.62 32.42
N ILE A 170 24.74 0.21 31.37
CA ILE A 170 25.06 -0.95 30.55
C ILE A 170 26.26 -0.70 29.64
N TYR A 171 26.25 0.40 28.91
CA TYR A 171 27.23 0.57 27.83
C TYR A 171 28.41 1.48 28.16
N VAL A 172 28.27 2.40 29.12
CA VAL A 172 29.22 3.52 29.28
C VAL A 172 30.11 3.38 30.50
N PHE A 173 29.59 2.83 31.60
CA PHE A 173 30.27 2.85 32.90
C PHE A 173 30.80 1.46 33.28
N PRO A 174 32.12 1.19 33.17
CA PRO A 174 32.70 -0.13 33.47
C PRO A 174 32.48 -0.61 34.90
N ALA A 175 32.45 0.32 35.86
CA ALA A 175 32.23 0.04 37.28
C ALA A 175 30.74 -0.17 37.64
N SER A 176 29.84 -0.02 36.67
CA SER A 176 28.40 -0.23 36.88
C SER A 176 28.11 -1.72 37.11
N PRO A 177 27.22 -2.06 38.06
CA PRO A 177 26.73 -3.44 38.20
C PRO A 177 25.96 -3.91 36.96
N PHE A 178 25.55 -2.98 36.09
CA PHE A 178 24.85 -3.27 34.85
C PHE A 178 25.77 -3.26 33.62
N HIS A 179 27.08 -3.03 33.76
CA HIS A 179 27.98 -2.97 32.61
C HIS A 179 27.89 -4.24 31.77
N TRP A 180 27.85 -4.11 30.44
CA TRP A 180 27.52 -5.20 29.52
C TRP A 180 28.40 -6.45 29.72
N VAL A 181 29.71 -6.29 29.92
CA VAL A 181 30.65 -7.38 30.22
C VAL A 181 30.33 -8.12 31.53
N ASN A 182 29.77 -7.42 32.53
CA ASN A 182 29.40 -8.01 33.82
C ASN A 182 28.08 -8.79 33.75
N LEU A 183 27.31 -8.63 32.67
CA LEU A 183 25.97 -9.18 32.52
C LEU A 183 25.86 -10.32 31.49
N THR A 184 26.83 -10.44 30.58
CA THR A 184 26.80 -11.42 29.46
C THR A 184 26.74 -12.87 29.94
N ASP A 185 27.26 -13.18 31.12
CA ASP A 185 27.28 -14.56 31.66
C ASP A 185 25.96 -14.97 32.34
N ASN A 186 25.04 -14.03 32.64
CA ASN A 186 23.92 -14.27 33.57
C ASN A 186 22.51 -14.09 32.97
N GLY A 187 22.37 -13.80 31.66
CA GLY A 187 21.07 -13.53 31.03
C GLY A 187 20.35 -12.26 31.51
N LEU A 188 20.91 -11.57 32.51
CA LEU A 188 20.34 -10.38 33.13
C LEU A 188 20.37 -9.18 32.18
N TYR A 189 21.38 -9.06 31.32
CA TYR A 189 21.42 -8.07 30.22
C TYR A 189 20.18 -8.16 29.34
N PHE A 190 19.88 -9.38 28.89
CA PHE A 190 18.75 -9.65 28.03
C PHE A 190 17.43 -9.33 28.74
N ALA A 191 17.30 -9.71 30.01
CA ALA A 191 16.12 -9.42 30.82
C ALA A 191 15.88 -7.90 31.02
N VAL A 192 16.92 -7.14 31.37
CA VAL A 192 16.84 -5.68 31.57
C VAL A 192 16.49 -4.96 30.27
N THR A 193 17.11 -5.37 29.16
CA THR A 193 16.82 -4.78 27.84
C THR A 193 15.37 -5.08 27.45
N ILE A 194 14.93 -6.35 27.49
CA ILE A 194 13.55 -6.74 27.18
C ILE A 194 12.53 -6.00 28.05
N PHE A 195 12.81 -5.85 29.34
CA PHE A 195 11.93 -5.15 30.26
C PHE A 195 11.57 -3.74 29.76
N TRP A 196 12.56 -2.97 29.30
CA TRP A 196 12.32 -1.63 28.78
C TRP A 196 11.53 -1.59 27.49
N TYR A 197 11.82 -2.52 26.56
CA TYR A 197 11.04 -2.66 25.33
C TYR A 197 9.57 -3.05 25.62
N LEU A 198 9.33 -3.99 26.55
CA LEU A 198 7.99 -4.39 26.95
C LEU A 198 7.18 -3.26 27.58
N ILE A 199 7.81 -2.43 28.41
CA ILE A 199 7.15 -1.22 28.96
C ILE A 199 6.78 -0.26 27.83
N GLY A 200 7.68 -0.05 26.87
CA GLY A 200 7.41 0.78 25.69
C GLY A 200 6.21 0.29 24.86
N PHE A 201 6.13 -1.02 24.63
CA PHE A 201 5.01 -1.63 23.93
C PHE A 201 3.70 -1.56 24.72
N ALA A 202 3.75 -1.90 26.01
CA ALA A 202 2.58 -1.81 26.90
C ALA A 202 2.03 -0.38 26.94
N SER A 203 2.91 0.63 26.94
CA SER A 203 2.53 2.05 26.81
C SER A 203 1.81 2.34 25.51
N SER A 204 2.37 1.92 24.38
CA SER A 204 1.77 2.12 23.06
C SER A 204 0.37 1.50 22.97
N VAL A 205 0.19 0.29 23.50
CA VAL A 205 -1.11 -0.41 23.57
C VAL A 205 -2.09 0.31 24.50
N TYR A 206 -1.62 0.72 25.69
CA TYR A 206 -2.43 1.46 26.64
C TYR A 206 -2.96 2.78 26.03
N ARG A 207 -2.11 3.51 25.31
CA ARG A 207 -2.49 4.76 24.64
C ARG A 207 -3.46 4.51 23.50
N TYR A 208 -3.20 3.48 22.70
CA TYR A 208 -4.07 3.10 21.58
C TYR A 208 -5.51 2.78 22.02
N THR A 209 -5.66 2.07 23.14
CA THR A 209 -6.98 1.69 23.68
C THR A 209 -7.76 2.87 24.27
N ARG A 210 -7.06 3.90 24.78
CA ARG A 210 -7.64 5.07 25.45
C ARG A 210 -7.90 6.26 24.52
N GLN A 211 -7.27 6.34 23.35
CA GLN A 211 -7.46 7.46 22.43
C GLN A 211 -8.85 7.37 21.76
N ALA A 212 -9.57 8.49 21.62
CA ALA A 212 -10.85 8.52 20.89
C ALA A 212 -10.68 8.91 19.41
N ASN A 213 -9.69 9.76 19.10
CA ASN A 213 -9.48 10.30 17.76
C ASN A 213 -8.87 9.24 16.82
N LEU A 214 -9.55 8.99 15.69
CA LEU A 214 -9.14 8.03 14.67
C LEU A 214 -7.77 8.34 14.07
N THR A 215 -7.47 9.62 13.86
CA THR A 215 -6.17 10.05 13.33
C THR A 215 -5.08 9.66 14.30
N GLN A 216 -5.18 10.05 15.58
CA GLN A 216 -4.17 9.74 16.61
C GLN A 216 -3.99 8.22 16.82
N LYS A 217 -5.06 7.44 16.68
CA LYS A 217 -4.96 5.97 16.65
C LYS A 217 -4.12 5.46 15.48
N GLN A 218 -4.31 6.00 14.27
CA GLN A 218 -3.48 5.65 13.12
C GLN A 218 -2.00 6.02 13.35
N GLN A 219 -1.73 7.15 13.99
CA GLN A 219 -0.36 7.54 14.33
C GLN A 219 0.28 6.51 15.27
N LEU A 220 -0.39 6.22 16.39
CA LEU A 220 0.06 5.24 17.38
C LEU A 220 0.31 3.85 16.77
N ARG A 221 -0.52 3.42 15.81
CA ARG A 221 -0.34 2.16 15.08
C ARG A 221 0.99 2.12 14.34
N TRP A 222 1.33 3.17 13.60
CA TRP A 222 2.56 3.23 12.81
C TRP A 222 3.82 3.31 13.67
N SER A 223 3.75 4.05 14.78
CA SER A 223 4.84 4.08 15.77
C SER A 223 5.05 2.71 16.42
N PHE A 224 3.96 2.00 16.75
CA PHE A 224 4.03 0.65 17.30
C PHE A 224 4.63 -0.36 16.30
N ILE A 225 4.16 -0.36 15.05
CA ILE A 225 4.71 -1.22 13.99
C ILE A 225 6.19 -0.89 13.76
N GLY A 226 6.54 0.39 13.79
CA GLY A 226 7.92 0.78 13.64
C GLY A 226 8.82 0.34 14.78
N THR A 227 8.37 0.44 16.02
CA THR A 227 9.21 0.06 17.15
C THR A 227 9.30 -1.46 17.35
N MET A 228 8.35 -2.23 16.80
CA MET A 228 8.38 -3.70 16.79
C MET A 228 9.51 -4.27 15.91
N GLY A 229 9.85 -3.64 14.78
CA GLY A 229 10.95 -4.11 13.91
C GLY A 229 12.30 -4.22 14.63
N PRO A 230 12.78 -3.12 15.25
CA PRO A 230 13.95 -3.10 16.12
C PRO A 230 13.99 -4.22 17.16
N PHE A 231 12.87 -4.42 17.84
CA PHE A 231 12.74 -5.42 18.89
C PHE A 231 12.78 -6.86 18.35
N VAL A 232 12.10 -7.12 17.23
CA VAL A 232 12.07 -8.45 16.60
C VAL A 232 13.46 -8.85 16.13
N TRP A 233 14.22 -7.95 15.53
CA TRP A 233 15.61 -8.25 15.20
C TRP A 233 16.50 -8.34 16.41
N PHE A 234 16.34 -7.51 17.45
CA PHE A 234 17.11 -7.69 18.68
C PHE A 234 16.91 -9.12 19.21
N LEU A 235 15.67 -9.60 19.25
CA LEU A 235 15.35 -10.97 19.60
C LEU A 235 15.99 -11.99 18.64
N LEU A 236 15.81 -11.83 17.32
CA LEU A 236 16.33 -12.78 16.34
C LEU A 236 17.86 -12.82 16.34
N PHE A 237 18.51 -11.65 16.39
CA PHE A 237 19.95 -11.49 16.43
C PHE A 237 20.51 -12.12 17.70
N GLN A 238 19.97 -11.78 18.87
CA GLN A 238 20.43 -12.34 20.15
C GLN A 238 20.23 -13.86 20.22
N VAL A 239 19.08 -14.35 19.76
CA VAL A 239 18.82 -15.80 19.66
C VAL A 239 19.84 -16.46 18.72
N THR A 240 20.15 -15.85 17.57
CA THR A 240 21.14 -16.39 16.63
C THR A 240 22.58 -16.28 17.12
N SER A 241 22.95 -15.24 17.87
CA SER A 241 24.33 -15.09 18.37
C SER A 241 24.62 -16.05 19.52
N ASP A 242 23.65 -16.25 20.41
CA ASP A 242 23.89 -16.92 21.69
C ASP A 242 23.54 -18.41 21.65
N LEU A 243 22.50 -18.80 20.89
CA LEU A 243 22.05 -20.19 20.84
C LEU A 243 22.63 -20.96 19.66
N LEU A 244 22.93 -20.32 18.53
CA LEU A 244 23.40 -21.02 17.33
C LEU A 244 24.76 -21.75 17.51
N PRO A 245 25.74 -21.20 18.25
CA PRO A 245 27.01 -21.90 18.52
C PRO A 245 26.82 -23.19 19.34
N VAL A 246 25.73 -23.31 20.10
CA VAL A 246 25.42 -24.50 20.91
C VAL A 246 24.97 -25.67 20.02
N PHE A 247 24.44 -25.39 18.83
CA PHE A 247 23.81 -26.39 17.96
C PHE A 247 24.56 -26.66 16.65
N THR A 248 25.63 -25.92 16.33
CA THR A 248 26.36 -26.06 15.06
C THR A 248 27.83 -26.47 15.30
N GLN A 249 28.26 -27.60 14.74
CA GLN A 249 29.67 -28.04 14.77
C GLN A 249 30.50 -27.53 13.58
N SER A 250 29.84 -27.06 12.50
CA SER A 250 30.52 -26.53 11.31
C SER A 250 30.53 -25.00 11.32
N GLU A 251 31.72 -24.40 11.29
CA GLU A 251 31.91 -22.95 11.20
C GLU A 251 31.20 -22.34 9.99
N LEU A 252 31.18 -23.04 8.85
CA LEU A 252 30.57 -22.55 7.61
C LEU A 252 29.04 -22.35 7.70
N ALA A 253 28.33 -23.29 8.35
CA ALA A 253 26.88 -23.19 8.52
C ALA A 253 26.50 -22.09 9.51
N ALA A 254 27.25 -21.97 10.60
CA ALA A 254 27.10 -20.88 11.57
C ALA A 254 27.27 -19.51 10.90
N LEU A 255 28.31 -19.38 10.07
CA LEU A 255 28.58 -18.16 9.31
C LEU A 255 27.42 -17.82 8.36
N SER A 256 26.94 -18.79 7.57
CA SER A 256 25.88 -18.58 6.59
C SER A 256 24.56 -18.13 7.22
N LEU A 257 24.19 -18.70 8.37
CA LEU A 257 22.95 -18.35 9.06
C LEU A 257 23.05 -16.97 9.73
N GLN A 258 24.22 -16.64 10.27
CA GLN A 258 24.49 -15.31 10.81
C GLN A 258 24.46 -14.25 9.72
N THR A 259 24.96 -14.54 8.51
CA THR A 259 24.85 -13.62 7.36
C THR A 259 23.40 -13.44 6.91
N ILE A 260 22.60 -14.51 6.86
CA ILE A 260 21.18 -14.43 6.48
C ILE A 260 20.38 -13.64 7.51
N SER A 261 20.58 -13.89 8.81
CA SER A 261 19.88 -13.15 9.87
C SER A 261 20.26 -11.66 9.87
N ARG A 262 21.53 -11.34 9.56
CA ARG A 262 22.01 -9.96 9.34
C ARG A 262 21.34 -9.31 8.15
N LEU A 263 21.33 -9.94 6.96
CA LEU A 263 20.71 -9.39 5.76
C LEU A 263 19.20 -9.18 5.93
N ALA A 264 18.52 -10.14 6.56
CA ALA A 264 17.10 -10.04 6.91
C ALA A 264 16.83 -8.91 7.92
N GLY A 265 17.70 -8.76 8.91
CA GLY A 265 17.72 -7.65 9.84
C GLY A 265 17.84 -6.31 9.13
N ILE A 266 18.87 -6.15 8.30
CA ILE A 266 19.11 -4.94 7.51
C ILE A 266 17.88 -4.56 6.67
N PHE A 267 17.19 -5.53 6.06
CA PHE A 267 15.98 -5.28 5.27
C PHE A 267 14.78 -4.81 6.11
N LEU A 268 14.48 -5.50 7.22
CA LEU A 268 13.45 -5.07 8.18
C LEU A 268 13.74 -3.68 8.75
N PHE A 269 15.01 -3.29 8.80
CA PHE A 269 15.51 -2.09 9.46
C PHE A 269 15.70 -0.89 8.54
N LEU A 270 16.02 -1.11 7.28
CA LEU A 270 16.08 -0.05 6.27
C LEU A 270 14.68 0.46 5.93
N MET A 271 13.73 -0.45 5.79
CA MET A 271 12.38 -0.13 5.33
C MET A 271 11.68 0.85 6.27
N LEU A 272 11.77 0.65 7.57
CA LEU A 272 10.97 1.42 8.52
C LEU A 272 11.35 2.91 8.62
N PRO A 273 12.57 3.28 9.03
CA PRO A 273 13.05 4.65 9.05
C PRO A 273 12.97 5.34 7.70
N LEU A 274 13.20 4.61 6.60
CA LEU A 274 12.98 5.10 5.24
C LEU A 274 11.51 5.43 5.00
N PHE A 275 10.57 4.56 5.38
CA PHE A 275 9.13 4.82 5.23
C PHE A 275 8.65 5.95 6.13
N ILE A 276 9.12 6.02 7.38
CA ILE A 276 8.78 7.11 8.30
C ILE A 276 9.28 8.44 7.73
N ALA A 277 10.51 8.48 7.24
CA ALA A 277 11.07 9.70 6.67
C ALA A 277 10.44 10.09 5.33
N ILE A 278 10.27 9.14 4.40
CA ILE A 278 9.56 9.38 3.13
C ILE A 278 8.15 9.88 3.40
N SER A 279 7.46 9.32 4.40
CA SER A 279 6.09 9.71 4.72
C SER A 279 6.01 11.09 5.41
N ILE A 280 7.00 11.47 6.23
CA ILE A 280 7.12 12.85 6.76
C ILE A 280 7.45 13.85 5.65
N VAL A 281 8.33 13.50 4.72
CA VAL A 281 8.81 14.38 3.63
C VAL A 281 7.74 14.55 2.53
N ARG A 282 7.08 13.46 2.10
CA ARG A 282 6.26 13.44 0.88
C ARG A 282 4.77 13.70 1.12
N THR A 283 4.18 13.18 2.20
CA THR A 283 2.70 13.14 2.32
C THR A 283 2.13 13.49 3.69
N ARG A 284 2.95 13.85 4.69
CA ARG A 284 2.57 13.77 6.12
C ARG A 284 2.33 12.31 6.49
N LEU A 285 2.88 11.88 7.63
CA LEU A 285 2.99 10.45 7.98
C LEU A 285 1.66 9.67 8.01
N PHE A 286 0.54 10.40 7.99
CA PHE A 286 -0.78 9.94 8.41
C PHE A 286 -1.85 10.06 7.31
N ASP A 287 -1.48 10.49 6.10
CA ASP A 287 -2.39 10.57 4.95
C ASP A 287 -2.26 9.36 4.00
N ILE A 288 -1.59 8.27 4.42
CA ILE A 288 -1.47 7.05 3.62
C ILE A 288 -2.79 6.26 3.68
N ASP A 289 -3.32 5.85 2.51
CA ASP A 289 -4.55 5.07 2.37
C ASP A 289 -4.53 3.78 3.21
N LEU A 290 -5.68 3.42 3.79
CA LEU A 290 -5.89 2.20 4.59
C LEU A 290 -5.43 0.91 3.87
N LEU A 291 -5.53 0.87 2.55
CA LEU A 291 -5.20 -0.29 1.73
C LEU A 291 -3.68 -0.44 1.52
N ILE A 292 -2.99 0.67 1.25
CA ILE A 292 -1.51 0.72 1.22
C ILE A 292 -0.99 0.36 2.61
N ASN A 293 -1.58 0.92 3.65
CA ASN A 293 -1.27 0.62 5.06
C ASN A 293 -1.41 -0.87 5.38
N ARG A 294 -2.51 -1.50 4.98
CA ARG A 294 -2.75 -2.94 5.22
C ARG A 294 -1.81 -3.82 4.40
N SER A 295 -1.57 -3.48 3.14
CA SER A 295 -0.67 -4.24 2.28
C SER A 295 0.78 -4.22 2.77
N LEU A 296 1.26 -3.06 3.26
CA LEU A 296 2.59 -2.93 3.87
C LEU A 296 2.69 -3.73 5.17
N VAL A 297 1.68 -3.65 6.03
CA VAL A 297 1.63 -4.43 7.27
C VAL A 297 1.60 -5.93 6.97
N TYR A 298 0.79 -6.36 6.01
CA TYR A 298 0.75 -7.77 5.60
C TYR A 298 2.05 -8.22 4.94
N GLY A 299 2.69 -7.36 4.15
CA GLY A 299 3.99 -7.61 3.54
C GLY A 299 5.05 -7.86 4.61
N MET A 300 5.20 -6.92 5.55
CA MET A 300 6.15 -7.06 6.67
C MET A 300 5.86 -8.29 7.53
N LEU A 301 4.59 -8.55 7.83
CA LEU A 301 4.16 -9.69 8.62
C LEU A 301 4.42 -11.02 7.91
N THR A 302 4.26 -11.06 6.59
CA THR A 302 4.56 -12.23 5.76
C THR A 302 6.07 -12.48 5.73
N ILE A 303 6.88 -11.43 5.58
CA ILE A 303 8.34 -11.52 5.57
C ILE A 303 8.85 -11.95 6.95
N GLY A 304 8.39 -11.30 8.02
CA GLY A 304 8.78 -11.65 9.39
C GLY A 304 8.39 -13.08 9.77
N LEU A 305 7.20 -13.52 9.38
CA LEU A 305 6.80 -14.92 9.54
C LEU A 305 7.71 -15.86 8.73
N GLY A 306 8.06 -15.49 7.50
CA GLY A 306 8.94 -16.29 6.64
C GLY A 306 10.33 -16.46 7.26
N LEU A 307 10.87 -15.39 7.83
CA LEU A 307 12.15 -15.39 8.54
C LEU A 307 12.10 -16.24 9.81
N ALA A 308 11.02 -16.15 10.59
CA ALA A 308 10.85 -16.99 11.78
C ALA A 308 10.81 -18.49 11.41
N PHE A 309 10.10 -18.86 10.35
CA PHE A 309 10.09 -20.24 9.86
C PHE A 309 11.46 -20.68 9.34
N ALA A 310 12.16 -19.83 8.60
CA ALA A 310 13.52 -20.11 8.12
C ALA A 310 14.49 -20.32 9.31
N LEU A 311 14.39 -19.51 10.36
CA LEU A 311 15.18 -19.67 11.58
C LEU A 311 14.87 -20.99 12.29
N VAL A 312 13.59 -21.35 12.44
CA VAL A 312 13.20 -22.63 13.06
C VAL A 312 13.74 -23.81 12.28
N LEU A 313 13.63 -23.80 10.95
CA LEU A 313 14.18 -24.87 10.10
C LEU A 313 15.69 -24.97 10.23
N ALA A 314 16.39 -23.84 10.30
CA ALA A 314 17.82 -23.81 10.52
C ALA A 314 18.24 -24.34 11.90
N LEU A 315 17.53 -23.97 12.96
CA LEU A 315 17.76 -24.47 14.31
C LEU A 315 17.53 -25.98 14.39
N VAL A 316 16.46 -26.49 13.78
CA VAL A 316 16.18 -27.92 13.77
C VAL A 316 17.25 -28.66 12.96
N SER A 317 17.61 -28.16 11.78
CA SER A 317 18.73 -28.71 10.98
C SER A 317 20.04 -28.78 11.78
N ALA A 318 20.35 -27.73 12.55
CA ALA A 318 21.52 -27.69 13.42
C ALA A 318 21.47 -28.77 14.52
N ILE A 319 20.34 -28.90 15.24
CA ILE A 319 20.15 -29.92 16.29
C ILE A 319 20.32 -31.34 15.74
N PHE A 320 19.74 -31.64 14.59
CA PHE A 320 19.86 -33.00 14.01
C PHE A 320 21.29 -33.31 13.55
N ASN A 321 22.00 -32.31 13.03
CA ASN A 321 23.41 -32.45 12.68
C ASN A 321 24.30 -32.68 13.91
N SER A 322 24.02 -32.04 15.05
CA SER A 322 24.81 -32.23 16.28
C SER A 322 24.62 -33.62 16.92
N MET A 323 23.55 -34.33 16.58
CA MET A 323 23.26 -35.71 17.02
C MET A 323 23.94 -36.79 16.15
N GLN A 324 24.74 -36.43 15.13
CA GLN A 324 25.47 -37.36 14.25
C GLN A 324 24.58 -38.40 13.52
N LEU A 325 23.32 -38.05 13.22
CA LEU A 325 22.31 -38.97 12.68
C LEU A 325 22.43 -39.32 11.17
N GLY A 326 23.51 -38.93 10.48
CA GLY A 326 23.78 -39.32 9.08
C GLY A 326 22.69 -38.91 8.06
N ASP A 327 22.55 -39.67 6.96
CA ASP A 327 21.63 -39.37 5.82
C ASP A 327 20.14 -39.27 6.20
N GLN A 328 19.74 -39.75 7.39
CA GLN A 328 18.36 -39.59 7.89
C GLN A 328 18.02 -38.13 8.23
N VAL A 329 19.03 -37.30 8.50
CA VAL A 329 18.86 -35.86 8.80
C VAL A 329 18.30 -35.11 7.59
N PHE A 330 18.76 -35.44 6.38
CA PHE A 330 18.26 -34.81 5.15
C PHE A 330 16.76 -35.04 4.98
N PHE A 331 16.30 -36.27 5.20
CA PHE A 331 14.89 -36.62 5.09
C PHE A 331 14.04 -35.86 6.12
N VAL A 332 14.48 -35.78 7.37
CA VAL A 332 13.77 -35.05 8.43
C VAL A 332 13.68 -33.55 8.13
N VAL A 333 14.76 -32.92 7.67
CA VAL A 333 14.79 -31.50 7.31
C VAL A 333 13.86 -31.21 6.13
N VAL A 334 13.83 -32.08 5.12
CA VAL A 334 12.91 -31.96 3.97
C VAL A 334 11.46 -32.09 4.44
N VAL A 335 11.14 -33.08 5.26
CA VAL A 335 9.79 -33.27 5.83
C VAL A 335 9.36 -32.05 6.65
N LEU A 336 10.24 -31.53 7.51
CA LEU A 336 9.97 -30.32 8.29
C LEU A 336 9.78 -29.08 7.41
N SER A 337 10.53 -28.97 6.31
CA SER A 337 10.37 -27.87 5.34
C SER A 337 9.02 -27.94 4.63
N VAL A 338 8.54 -29.13 4.30
CA VAL A 338 7.20 -29.35 3.73
C VAL A 338 6.10 -29.01 4.74
N ILE A 339 6.25 -29.43 6.00
CA ILE A 339 5.32 -29.10 7.09
C ILE A 339 5.31 -27.58 7.35
N ALA A 340 6.48 -26.95 7.38
CA ALA A 340 6.64 -25.51 7.52
C ALA A 340 5.95 -24.75 6.38
N GLY A 341 6.17 -25.17 5.13
CA GLY A 341 5.51 -24.60 3.96
C GLY A 341 3.99 -24.76 4.01
N ALA A 342 3.51 -25.93 4.42
CA ALA A 342 2.07 -26.20 4.59
C ALA A 342 1.45 -25.37 5.73
N ALA A 343 2.19 -25.14 6.82
CA ALA A 343 1.76 -24.34 7.97
C ALA A 343 1.84 -22.82 7.73
N PHE A 344 2.66 -22.37 6.77
CA PHE A 344 2.91 -20.96 6.52
C PHE A 344 1.64 -20.18 6.13
N GLN A 345 0.89 -20.67 5.13
CA GLN A 345 -0.37 -20.06 4.69
C GLN A 345 -1.44 -19.95 5.80
N PRO A 346 -1.77 -21.04 6.53
CA PRO A 346 -2.77 -20.94 7.60
C PRO A 346 -2.31 -20.04 8.76
N MET A 347 -1.02 -20.06 9.12
CA MET A 347 -0.47 -19.18 10.16
C MET A 347 -0.52 -17.71 9.73
N ARG A 348 -0.09 -17.41 8.49
CA ARG A 348 -0.18 -16.08 7.88
C ARG A 348 -1.62 -15.55 7.90
N ARG A 349 -2.60 -16.37 7.51
CA ARG A 349 -4.02 -15.99 7.52
C ARG A 349 -4.57 -15.75 8.93
N ARG A 350 -4.14 -16.54 9.93
CA ARG A 350 -4.55 -16.33 11.33
C ARG A 350 -3.98 -15.01 11.86
N LEU A 351 -2.71 -14.75 11.57
CA LEU A 351 -2.01 -13.57 12.01
C LEU A 351 -2.56 -12.30 11.33
N GLN A 352 -2.90 -12.36 10.04
CA GLN A 352 -3.65 -11.31 9.32
C GLN A 352 -5.01 -11.04 9.97
N ARG A 353 -5.79 -12.09 10.27
CA ARG A 353 -7.10 -11.96 10.95
C ARG A 353 -6.98 -11.34 12.34
N PHE A 354 -5.97 -11.73 13.10
CA PHE A 354 -5.67 -11.12 14.40
C PHE A 354 -5.37 -9.63 14.24
N VAL A 355 -4.53 -9.27 13.27
CA VAL A 355 -4.19 -7.87 12.98
C VAL A 355 -5.42 -7.09 12.52
N ASP A 356 -6.28 -7.66 11.68
CA ASP A 356 -7.53 -7.04 11.23
C ASP A 356 -8.50 -6.77 12.38
N LYS A 357 -8.64 -7.74 13.29
CA LYS A 357 -9.49 -7.61 14.47
C LYS A 357 -8.94 -6.60 15.47
N ALA A 358 -7.64 -6.67 15.77
CA ALA A 358 -7.00 -5.85 16.80
C ALA A 358 -6.76 -4.40 16.34
N PHE A 359 -6.37 -4.20 15.08
CA PHE A 359 -5.90 -2.91 14.60
C PHE A 359 -6.86 -2.24 13.61
N TYR A 360 -7.62 -2.99 12.84
CA TYR A 360 -8.51 -2.41 11.83
C TYR A 360 -9.99 -2.41 12.20
N GLN A 361 -10.39 -3.10 13.29
CA GLN A 361 -11.79 -3.23 13.75
C GLN A 361 -12.76 -3.69 12.64
N ILE A 362 -12.23 -4.43 11.67
CA ILE A 362 -13.03 -4.97 10.58
C ILE A 362 -13.58 -6.33 11.04
N GLN A 363 -14.88 -6.38 11.36
CA GLN A 363 -15.63 -7.64 11.36
C GLN A 363 -16.16 -7.87 9.96
N ILE A 364 -15.36 -8.49 9.09
CA ILE A 364 -15.93 -9.15 7.91
C ILE A 364 -16.26 -10.56 8.37
N ASP A 365 -17.56 -10.81 8.51
CA ASP A 365 -18.10 -12.14 8.72
C ASP A 365 -18.07 -12.88 7.38
N TYR A 366 -17.03 -13.69 7.18
CA TYR A 366 -16.86 -14.49 5.97
C TYR A 366 -17.80 -15.71 5.92
N GLN A 367 -18.71 -15.87 6.90
CA GLN A 367 -19.72 -16.94 6.89
C GLN A 367 -21.11 -16.50 6.40
N LYS A 368 -21.35 -15.21 6.18
CA LYS A 368 -22.62 -14.73 5.62
C LYS A 368 -22.54 -14.52 4.11
N THR A 369 -23.42 -15.19 3.37
CA THR A 369 -23.53 -14.99 1.92
C THR A 369 -24.17 -13.64 1.58
N PRO A 370 -23.80 -13.00 0.45
CA PRO A 370 -24.37 -11.72 0.00
C PRO A 370 -25.91 -11.69 -0.09
N LEU A 371 -26.55 -12.86 -0.17
CA LEU A 371 -28.00 -13.04 -0.23
C LEU A 371 -28.69 -12.84 1.13
N GLU A 372 -28.03 -13.09 2.25
CA GLU A 372 -28.62 -12.90 3.58
C GLU A 372 -28.61 -11.43 4.01
N VAL A 373 -27.55 -10.69 3.61
CA VAL A 373 -27.49 -9.22 3.74
C VAL A 373 -28.56 -8.55 2.87
N ARG A 374 -28.96 -9.20 1.77
CA ARG A 374 -29.99 -8.73 0.84
C ARG A 374 -31.41 -8.84 1.42
N ALA A 375 -31.67 -9.87 2.24
CA ALA A 375 -32.99 -10.12 2.83
C ALA A 375 -33.35 -9.16 3.97
N GLU A 376 -32.39 -8.74 4.80
CA GLU A 376 -32.65 -7.75 5.86
C GLU A 376 -32.87 -6.33 5.30
N ALA A 377 -32.23 -5.98 4.17
CA ALA A 377 -32.39 -4.67 3.52
C ALA A 377 -33.73 -4.53 2.76
N GLU A 378 -34.32 -5.63 2.28
CA GLU A 378 -35.60 -5.62 1.55
C GLU A 378 -36.82 -5.33 2.44
N THR A 379 -36.68 -5.42 3.77
CA THR A 379 -37.81 -5.25 4.69
C THR A 379 -38.03 -3.80 5.16
N GLN A 380 -37.16 -2.83 4.79
CA GLN A 380 -37.19 -1.48 5.37
C GLN A 380 -37.52 -0.30 4.45
N ASN A 381 -37.82 -0.49 3.16
CA ASN A 381 -38.02 0.66 2.25
C ASN A 381 -39.27 0.58 1.36
N THR A 382 -40.45 0.73 1.98
CA THR A 382 -41.67 1.13 1.26
C THR A 382 -42.16 2.47 1.79
N GLY A 383 -41.98 3.55 1.02
CA GLY A 383 -42.63 4.84 1.28
C GLY A 383 -41.80 6.13 1.15
N ILE A 384 -40.59 6.09 0.58
CA ILE A 384 -39.79 7.31 0.42
C ILE A 384 -40.23 8.05 -0.85
N THR A 385 -40.74 9.27 -0.68
CA THR A 385 -40.91 10.27 -1.76
C THR A 385 -39.64 11.12 -1.83
N LEU A 386 -39.10 11.30 -3.04
CA LEU A 386 -37.91 12.11 -3.29
C LEU A 386 -38.30 13.25 -4.25
N SER A 387 -38.36 14.47 -3.73
CA SER A 387 -38.94 15.65 -4.40
C SER A 387 -40.35 15.35 -4.97
N SER A 388 -40.50 15.47 -6.29
CA SER A 388 -41.74 15.23 -7.05
C SER A 388 -41.93 13.77 -7.46
N TYR A 389 -40.96 12.88 -7.20
CA TYR A 389 -40.96 11.50 -7.68
C TYR A 389 -41.43 10.53 -6.59
N ARG A 390 -42.35 9.64 -6.98
CA ARG A 390 -43.06 8.71 -6.07
C ARG A 390 -42.80 7.25 -6.45
N ASN A 391 -43.06 6.35 -5.50
CA ASN A 391 -42.96 4.90 -5.68
C ASN A 391 -41.56 4.42 -6.06
N LEU A 392 -40.52 4.95 -5.42
CA LEU A 392 -39.14 4.55 -5.66
C LEU A 392 -38.98 3.04 -5.41
N LYS A 393 -38.67 2.30 -6.46
CA LYS A 393 -38.32 0.87 -6.39
C LYS A 393 -36.90 0.69 -6.89
N LEU A 394 -36.02 0.16 -6.05
CA LEU A 394 -34.63 -0.09 -6.41
C LEU A 394 -34.55 -1.07 -7.59
N ILE A 395 -33.82 -0.69 -8.64
CA ILE A 395 -33.62 -1.48 -9.86
C ILE A 395 -32.14 -1.77 -10.15
N GLY A 396 -31.20 -1.03 -9.55
CA GLY A 396 -29.77 -1.25 -9.75
C GLY A 396 -28.91 -0.72 -8.61
N HIS A 397 -27.80 -1.40 -8.34
CA HIS A 397 -26.79 -0.98 -7.37
C HIS A 397 -25.47 -0.71 -8.09
N GLY A 398 -24.97 0.52 -8.01
CA GLY A 398 -23.64 0.88 -8.48
C GLY A 398 -22.65 1.06 -7.31
N GLY A 399 -21.36 1.21 -7.64
CA GLY A 399 -20.32 1.49 -6.64
C GLY A 399 -20.57 2.80 -5.88
N MET A 400 -21.05 3.83 -6.58
CA MET A 400 -21.24 5.19 -6.04
C MET A 400 -22.71 5.60 -5.85
N ALA A 401 -23.62 5.03 -6.63
CA ALA A 401 -25.03 5.42 -6.66
C ALA A 401 -25.95 4.20 -6.72
N GLU A 402 -27.19 4.39 -6.31
CA GLU A 402 -28.29 3.43 -6.45
C GLU A 402 -29.27 3.95 -7.49
N VAL A 403 -29.83 3.08 -8.32
CA VAL A 403 -30.78 3.45 -9.37
C VAL A 403 -32.16 2.93 -9.00
N TYR A 404 -33.12 3.83 -8.92
CA TYR A 404 -34.51 3.56 -8.57
C TYR A 404 -35.41 3.80 -9.77
N ARG A 405 -36.38 2.93 -10.01
CA ARG A 405 -37.54 3.24 -10.84
C ARG A 405 -38.49 4.11 -10.03
N ALA A 406 -38.96 5.21 -10.61
CA ALA A 406 -39.95 6.08 -9.99
C ALA A 406 -41.00 6.53 -11.00
N THR A 407 -42.07 7.12 -10.48
CA THR A 407 -43.12 7.80 -11.26
C THR A 407 -43.02 9.31 -11.00
N ASP A 408 -43.18 10.12 -12.04
CA ASP A 408 -43.20 11.58 -11.93
C ASP A 408 -44.40 12.09 -11.10
N SER A 409 -44.42 13.39 -10.78
CA SER A 409 -45.50 13.99 -9.97
C SER A 409 -46.87 13.93 -10.63
N THR A 410 -46.92 13.84 -11.96
CA THR A 410 -48.18 13.69 -12.71
C THR A 410 -48.66 12.23 -12.78
N GLY A 411 -47.83 11.27 -12.38
CA GLY A 411 -48.11 9.84 -12.41
C GLY A 411 -48.14 9.23 -13.81
N ARG A 412 -47.65 9.95 -14.83
CA ARG A 412 -47.76 9.56 -16.25
C ARG A 412 -46.48 8.99 -16.82
N ALA A 413 -45.32 9.42 -16.31
CA ALA A 413 -44.03 9.00 -16.82
C ALA A 413 -43.30 8.11 -15.80
N THR A 414 -42.80 6.97 -16.26
CA THR A 414 -41.85 6.14 -15.50
C THR A 414 -40.43 6.64 -15.81
N VAL A 415 -39.67 6.94 -14.76
CA VAL A 415 -38.30 7.48 -14.86
C VAL A 415 -37.33 6.63 -14.05
N ALA A 416 -36.05 6.70 -14.40
CA ALA A 416 -34.98 6.16 -13.57
C ALA A 416 -34.35 7.30 -12.76
N VAL A 417 -34.17 7.09 -11.46
CA VAL A 417 -33.63 8.06 -10.50
C VAL A 417 -32.35 7.48 -9.91
N LYS A 418 -31.21 8.01 -10.33
CA LYS A 418 -29.90 7.67 -9.79
C LYS A 418 -29.66 8.52 -8.55
N VAL A 419 -29.51 7.89 -7.39
CA VAL A 419 -29.33 8.54 -6.08
C VAL A 419 -27.94 8.24 -5.54
N LEU A 420 -27.20 9.28 -5.14
CA LEU A 420 -25.89 9.14 -4.51
C LEU A 420 -26.02 8.44 -3.15
N ARG A 421 -25.23 7.40 -2.91
CA ARG A 421 -25.30 6.61 -1.67
C ARG A 421 -24.98 7.48 -0.45
N ALA A 422 -25.67 7.24 0.67
CA ALA A 422 -25.53 8.03 1.90
C ALA A 422 -24.10 8.10 2.45
N ALA A 423 -23.31 7.02 2.31
CA ALA A 423 -21.91 7.00 2.73
C ALA A 423 -21.01 7.97 1.94
N LEU A 424 -21.39 8.30 0.70
CA LEU A 424 -20.67 9.21 -0.18
C LEU A 424 -21.30 10.61 -0.23
N SER A 425 -22.57 10.74 0.16
CA SER A 425 -23.26 12.02 0.21
C SER A 425 -22.73 12.95 1.30
N ALA A 426 -21.89 12.48 2.23
CA ALA A 426 -21.19 13.31 3.22
C ALA A 426 -19.91 13.99 2.67
N ASP A 427 -19.38 13.53 1.53
CA ASP A 427 -18.17 14.07 0.92
C ASP A 427 -18.51 15.12 -0.15
N GLU A 428 -18.19 16.38 0.16
CA GLU A 428 -18.42 17.55 -0.69
C GLU A 428 -17.81 17.40 -2.10
N GLN A 429 -16.71 16.66 -2.24
CA GLN A 429 -16.06 16.43 -3.53
C GLN A 429 -16.84 15.42 -4.39
N PHE A 430 -17.43 14.38 -3.80
CA PHE A 430 -18.30 13.46 -4.54
C PHE A 430 -19.63 14.11 -4.94
N GLN A 431 -20.20 14.96 -4.08
CA GLN A 431 -21.41 15.73 -4.40
C GLN A 431 -21.20 16.64 -5.63
N LYS A 432 -20.15 17.47 -5.61
CA LYS A 432 -19.84 18.38 -6.72
C LYS A 432 -19.58 17.63 -8.02
N ARG A 433 -18.90 16.48 -7.95
CA ARG A 433 -18.64 15.62 -9.11
C ARG A 433 -19.92 15.02 -9.69
N PHE A 434 -20.76 14.44 -8.84
CA PHE A 434 -22.03 13.83 -9.25
C PHE A 434 -22.96 14.85 -9.91
N MET A 435 -23.07 16.06 -9.34
CA MET A 435 -23.87 17.14 -9.93
C MET A 435 -23.26 17.69 -11.22
N ARG A 436 -21.93 17.75 -11.32
CA ARG A 436 -21.24 18.20 -12.54
C ARG A 436 -21.40 17.22 -13.69
N GLU A 437 -21.40 15.92 -13.41
CA GLU A 437 -21.71 14.88 -14.40
C GLU A 437 -23.14 15.08 -14.93
N ALA A 438 -24.12 15.25 -14.04
CA ALA A 438 -25.50 15.53 -14.42
C ALA A 438 -25.63 16.76 -15.32
N GLU A 439 -24.97 17.87 -14.93
CA GLU A 439 -25.01 19.14 -15.66
C GLU A 439 -24.38 19.05 -17.07
N ILE A 440 -23.34 18.25 -17.23
CA ILE A 440 -22.68 18.07 -18.54
C ILE A 440 -23.55 17.18 -19.43
N VAL A 441 -24.01 16.04 -18.90
CA VAL A 441 -24.83 15.09 -19.66
C VAL A 441 -26.19 15.68 -20.03
N SER A 442 -26.78 16.54 -19.19
CA SER A 442 -28.05 17.21 -19.49
C SER A 442 -28.00 18.16 -20.68
N ARG A 443 -26.80 18.51 -21.17
CA ARG A 443 -26.62 19.34 -22.37
C ARG A 443 -26.49 18.51 -23.65
N LEU A 444 -26.42 17.18 -23.55
CA LEU A 444 -26.29 16.29 -24.69
C LEU A 444 -27.67 15.85 -25.16
N GLU A 445 -27.93 16.01 -26.46
CA GLU A 445 -29.15 15.54 -27.11
C GLU A 445 -28.77 14.60 -28.25
N HIS A 446 -28.83 13.29 -27.99
CA HIS A 446 -28.50 12.27 -28.98
C HIS A 446 -29.33 11.01 -28.73
N PRO A 447 -29.88 10.35 -29.78
CA PRO A 447 -30.74 9.17 -29.60
C PRO A 447 -30.05 8.00 -28.88
N ASN A 448 -28.73 7.88 -28.99
CA ASN A 448 -27.93 6.83 -28.35
C ASN A 448 -27.21 7.30 -27.06
N ILE A 449 -27.58 8.45 -26.48
CA ILE A 449 -27.12 8.90 -25.16
C ILE A 449 -28.33 9.01 -24.25
N VAL A 450 -28.22 8.54 -23.00
CA VAL A 450 -29.32 8.62 -22.04
C VAL A 450 -29.73 10.07 -21.78
N ARG A 451 -31.02 10.36 -21.91
CA ARG A 451 -31.55 11.70 -21.65
C ARG A 451 -31.69 11.95 -20.15
N VAL A 452 -30.96 12.94 -19.65
CA VAL A 452 -31.14 13.49 -18.30
C VAL A 452 -32.28 14.50 -18.33
N MET A 453 -33.30 14.26 -17.51
CA MET A 453 -34.53 15.06 -17.44
C MET A 453 -34.48 16.13 -16.35
N ASP A 454 -33.87 15.79 -15.20
CA ASP A 454 -33.82 16.63 -14.01
C ASP A 454 -32.67 16.16 -13.10
N PHE A 455 -32.15 17.02 -12.24
CA PHE A 455 -31.14 16.66 -11.25
C PHE A 455 -31.16 17.66 -10.09
N GLY A 456 -30.85 17.20 -8.88
CA GLY A 456 -31.01 18.07 -7.72
C GLY A 456 -30.58 17.47 -6.40
N LYS A 457 -30.96 18.18 -5.34
CA LYS A 457 -30.75 17.77 -3.95
C LYS A 457 -32.07 17.85 -3.21
N ASP A 458 -32.48 16.74 -2.59
CA ASP A 458 -33.65 16.70 -1.70
C ASP A 458 -33.32 15.93 -0.43
N ARG A 459 -33.70 16.47 0.73
CA ARG A 459 -33.48 15.87 2.07
C ARG A 459 -32.06 15.35 2.31
N GLY A 460 -31.05 16.03 1.75
CA GLY A 460 -29.64 15.65 1.88
C GLY A 460 -29.17 14.56 0.90
N MET A 461 -30.05 14.04 0.05
CA MET A 461 -29.73 13.10 -1.03
C MET A 461 -29.57 13.86 -2.36
N TYR A 462 -28.55 13.49 -3.12
CA TYR A 462 -28.30 14.03 -4.46
C TYR A 462 -28.83 13.04 -5.49
N PHE A 463 -29.55 13.52 -6.49
CA PHE A 463 -30.22 12.66 -7.46
C PHE A 463 -30.10 13.19 -8.89
N ILE A 464 -30.15 12.27 -9.85
CA ILE A 464 -30.26 12.53 -11.30
C ILE A 464 -31.43 11.71 -11.81
N VAL A 465 -32.33 12.36 -12.53
CA VAL A 465 -33.51 11.76 -13.17
C VAL A 465 -33.21 11.61 -14.65
N MET A 466 -33.39 10.41 -15.15
CA MET A 466 -33.11 10.05 -16.53
C MET A 466 -34.28 9.25 -17.11
N GLU A 467 -34.33 9.17 -18.44
CA GLU A 467 -35.31 8.33 -19.12
C GLU A 467 -35.20 6.87 -18.63
N MET A 468 -36.34 6.20 -18.50
CA MET A 468 -36.38 4.78 -18.16
C MET A 468 -36.18 3.95 -19.43
N LEU A 469 -35.09 3.20 -19.51
CA LEU A 469 -34.81 2.28 -20.61
C LEU A 469 -35.36 0.88 -20.27
N SER A 470 -35.98 0.22 -21.25
CA SER A 470 -36.85 -0.93 -21.00
C SER A 470 -36.17 -2.31 -21.02
N GLY A 471 -34.96 -2.43 -21.59
CA GLY A 471 -34.24 -3.69 -21.70
C GLY A 471 -32.95 -3.77 -20.85
N PRO A 472 -32.19 -4.88 -20.97
CA PRO A 472 -31.02 -5.13 -20.14
C PRO A 472 -29.80 -4.30 -20.57
N ASP A 473 -28.82 -4.17 -19.68
CA ASP A 473 -27.48 -3.76 -20.07
C ASP A 473 -26.75 -4.86 -20.87
N LEU A 474 -25.76 -4.46 -21.67
CA LEU A 474 -24.99 -5.35 -22.54
C LEU A 474 -24.17 -6.37 -21.73
N ASN A 475 -23.78 -6.05 -20.49
CA ASN A 475 -23.09 -7.01 -19.61
C ASN A 475 -24.00 -8.20 -19.26
N ASN A 476 -25.29 -7.95 -19.01
CA ASN A 476 -26.26 -9.02 -18.77
C ASN A 476 -26.52 -9.86 -20.03
N LEU A 477 -26.57 -9.22 -21.21
CA LEU A 477 -26.67 -9.94 -22.48
C LEU A 477 -25.46 -10.86 -22.70
N LEU A 478 -24.24 -10.37 -22.47
CA LEU A 478 -23.02 -11.16 -22.60
C LEU A 478 -22.97 -12.35 -21.64
N ARG A 479 -23.48 -12.20 -20.42
CA ARG A 479 -23.59 -13.32 -19.46
C ARG A 479 -24.57 -14.40 -19.93
N GLN A 480 -25.61 -14.02 -20.65
CA GLN A 480 -26.64 -14.94 -21.15
C GLN A 480 -26.19 -15.64 -22.45
N GLU A 481 -25.73 -14.86 -23.44
CA GLU A 481 -25.39 -15.38 -24.77
C GLU A 481 -23.96 -15.92 -24.86
N LYS A 482 -23.10 -15.62 -23.88
CA LYS A 482 -21.65 -15.88 -23.84
C LYS A 482 -20.84 -15.14 -24.91
N ARG A 483 -21.33 -15.07 -26.14
CA ARG A 483 -20.77 -14.28 -27.26
C ARG A 483 -21.90 -13.79 -28.16
N ILE A 484 -21.68 -12.66 -28.83
CA ILE A 484 -22.64 -12.01 -29.72
C ILE A 484 -22.14 -12.14 -31.16
N PRO A 485 -22.97 -12.57 -32.13
CA PRO A 485 -22.59 -12.61 -33.54
C PRO A 485 -22.09 -11.27 -34.06
N LEU A 486 -21.21 -11.29 -35.07
CA LEU A 486 -20.59 -10.07 -35.62
C LEU A 486 -21.64 -9.05 -36.09
N GLU A 487 -22.66 -9.50 -36.82
CA GLU A 487 -23.73 -8.63 -37.33
C GLU A 487 -24.45 -7.88 -36.18
N ASN A 488 -24.84 -8.61 -35.13
CA ASN A 488 -25.48 -8.01 -33.95
C ASN A 488 -24.52 -7.09 -33.19
N THR A 489 -23.25 -7.48 -33.09
CA THR A 489 -22.20 -6.68 -32.46
C THR A 489 -22.05 -5.34 -33.17
N VAL A 490 -21.95 -5.34 -34.49
CA VAL A 490 -21.85 -4.11 -35.29
C VAL A 490 -23.11 -3.26 -35.15
N GLY A 491 -24.30 -3.87 -35.15
CA GLY A 491 -25.56 -3.15 -34.94
C GLY A 491 -25.58 -2.36 -33.62
N ILE A 492 -25.10 -2.96 -32.53
CA ILE A 492 -24.97 -2.31 -31.22
C ILE A 492 -23.88 -1.23 -31.27
N LEU A 493 -22.70 -1.54 -31.82
CA LEU A 493 -21.57 -0.63 -31.82
C LEU A 493 -21.81 0.62 -32.66
N ARG A 494 -22.59 0.54 -33.74
CA ARG A 494 -22.90 1.69 -34.60
C ARG A 494 -23.56 2.83 -33.81
N GLY A 495 -24.59 2.51 -33.02
CA GLY A 495 -25.24 3.52 -32.17
C GLY A 495 -24.33 4.08 -31.08
N ILE A 496 -23.44 3.25 -30.52
CA ILE A 496 -22.46 3.70 -29.52
C ILE A 496 -21.35 4.56 -30.14
N ALA A 497 -20.89 4.22 -31.34
CA ALA A 497 -19.92 5.01 -32.08
C ALA A 497 -20.48 6.39 -32.45
N ASP A 498 -21.73 6.46 -32.91
CA ASP A 498 -22.41 7.74 -33.17
C ASP A 498 -22.49 8.61 -31.91
N ALA A 499 -22.86 8.02 -30.76
CA ALA A 499 -22.90 8.71 -29.48
C ALA A 499 -21.51 9.23 -29.05
N LEU A 500 -20.47 8.41 -29.20
CA LEU A 500 -19.10 8.78 -28.86
C LEU A 500 -18.58 9.91 -29.73
N ASP A 501 -18.73 9.80 -31.05
CA ASP A 501 -18.28 10.83 -31.98
C ASP A 501 -19.04 12.15 -31.77
N TYR A 502 -20.34 12.08 -31.43
CA TYR A 502 -21.11 13.25 -31.01
C TYR A 502 -20.53 13.89 -29.74
N ALA A 503 -20.27 13.11 -28.69
CA ALA A 503 -19.70 13.61 -27.45
C ALA A 503 -18.30 14.22 -27.67
N HIS A 504 -17.46 13.57 -28.48
CA HIS A 504 -16.10 14.05 -28.79
C HIS A 504 -16.13 15.40 -29.53
N ARG A 505 -17.06 15.60 -30.48
CA ARG A 505 -17.28 16.90 -31.14
C ARG A 505 -17.71 18.00 -30.16
N MET A 506 -18.40 17.62 -29.09
CA MET A 506 -18.77 18.52 -28.00
C MET A 506 -17.64 18.73 -26.97
N GLY A 507 -16.44 18.20 -27.22
CA GLY A 507 -15.28 18.30 -26.34
C GLY A 507 -15.37 17.41 -25.10
N LEU A 508 -16.24 16.39 -25.12
CA LEU A 508 -16.46 15.49 -24.00
C LEU A 508 -15.98 14.08 -24.31
N VAL A 509 -15.16 13.51 -23.43
CA VAL A 509 -14.69 12.11 -23.50
C VAL A 509 -15.42 11.29 -22.44
N HIS A 510 -15.92 10.10 -22.79
CA HIS A 510 -16.72 9.27 -21.88
C HIS A 510 -15.88 8.64 -20.77
N ARG A 511 -14.70 8.09 -21.11
CA ARG A 511 -13.66 7.52 -20.23
C ARG A 511 -14.04 6.27 -19.43
N ASP A 512 -15.29 5.83 -19.48
CA ASP A 512 -15.79 4.61 -18.80
C ASP A 512 -16.61 3.71 -19.74
N ILE A 513 -16.12 3.46 -20.95
CA ILE A 513 -16.81 2.56 -21.89
C ILE A 513 -16.63 1.11 -21.45
N LYS A 514 -17.76 0.41 -21.26
CA LYS A 514 -17.84 -1.01 -20.87
C LYS A 514 -19.28 -1.51 -21.05
N PRO A 515 -19.50 -2.84 -21.12
CA PRO A 515 -20.84 -3.41 -21.33
C PRO A 515 -21.90 -2.99 -20.30
N SER A 516 -21.53 -2.77 -19.03
CA SER A 516 -22.52 -2.38 -18.01
C SER A 516 -23.07 -0.95 -18.19
N ASN A 517 -22.43 -0.14 -19.03
CA ASN A 517 -22.84 1.24 -19.30
C ASN A 517 -23.56 1.37 -20.65
N VAL A 518 -23.78 0.26 -21.37
CA VAL A 518 -24.56 0.22 -22.62
C VAL A 518 -25.87 -0.49 -22.33
N MET A 519 -26.97 0.26 -22.39
CA MET A 519 -28.34 -0.25 -22.23
C MET A 519 -28.93 -0.59 -23.60
N LEU A 520 -29.67 -1.70 -23.69
CA LEU A 520 -30.39 -2.08 -24.90
C LEU A 520 -31.87 -1.78 -24.70
N ASP A 521 -32.35 -0.69 -25.28
CA ASP A 521 -33.74 -0.28 -25.15
C ASP A 521 -34.63 -1.07 -26.12
N SER A 522 -35.38 -2.01 -25.56
CA SER A 522 -36.32 -2.89 -26.27
C SER A 522 -37.61 -2.18 -26.73
N ALA A 523 -37.77 -0.89 -26.44
CA ALA A 523 -38.93 -0.10 -26.89
C ALA A 523 -38.92 0.14 -28.41
N THR A 524 -37.77 -0.01 -29.07
CA THR A 524 -37.61 0.07 -30.52
C THR A 524 -37.27 -1.30 -31.10
N ILE A 525 -37.61 -1.53 -32.38
CA ILE A 525 -37.21 -2.72 -33.13
C ILE A 525 -36.47 -2.25 -34.40
N PRO A 526 -35.16 -2.56 -34.56
CA PRO A 526 -34.30 -3.25 -33.59
C PRO A 526 -34.07 -2.44 -32.30
N SER A 527 -33.64 -3.12 -31.24
CA SER A 527 -33.36 -2.49 -29.94
C SER A 527 -32.31 -1.39 -30.08
N ARG A 528 -32.58 -0.23 -29.48
CA ARG A 528 -31.68 0.93 -29.50
C ARG A 528 -30.60 0.78 -28.44
N SER A 529 -29.33 0.81 -28.84
CA SER A 529 -28.20 0.88 -27.90
C SER A 529 -28.05 2.29 -27.35
N VAL A 530 -28.09 2.45 -26.03
CA VAL A 530 -28.02 3.75 -25.35
C VAL A 530 -26.84 3.75 -24.38
N LEU A 531 -25.95 4.73 -24.55
CA LEU A 531 -24.82 4.96 -23.66
C LEU A 531 -25.29 5.69 -22.39
N THR A 532 -24.89 5.16 -21.25
CA THR A 532 -25.23 5.66 -19.91
C THR A 532 -23.95 5.94 -19.12
N ASP A 533 -24.07 6.71 -18.03
CA ASP A 533 -23.00 6.89 -17.04
C ASP A 533 -21.66 7.43 -17.60
N PHE A 534 -21.67 8.70 -18.01
CA PHE A 534 -20.45 9.40 -18.40
C PHE A 534 -19.48 9.48 -17.22
N GLY A 535 -18.31 8.86 -17.34
CA GLY A 535 -17.31 8.70 -16.27
C GLY A 535 -16.61 9.99 -15.81
N ILE A 536 -17.28 11.15 -15.91
CA ILE A 536 -16.80 12.48 -15.56
C ILE A 536 -16.39 12.53 -14.08
N ALA A 537 -17.12 11.84 -13.19
CA ALA A 537 -16.74 11.70 -11.78
C ALA A 537 -15.38 10.97 -11.57
N LYS A 538 -14.95 10.14 -12.52
CA LYS A 538 -13.66 9.41 -12.49
C LYS A 538 -12.48 10.23 -13.03
N MET A 539 -12.71 11.32 -13.76
CA MET A 539 -11.66 12.19 -14.33
C MET A 539 -10.69 12.78 -13.31
N ILE A 540 -11.12 12.96 -12.07
CA ILE A 540 -10.30 13.57 -11.00
C ILE A 540 -9.64 12.48 -10.12
N ASP A 541 -10.21 11.27 -10.08
CA ASP A 541 -9.65 10.13 -9.34
C ASP A 541 -8.42 9.54 -10.03
N ALA A 542 -8.30 9.60 -11.36
CA ALA A 542 -7.07 9.16 -12.04
C ALA A 542 -5.82 9.97 -11.61
N HIS A 543 -6.01 11.23 -11.23
CA HIS A 543 -4.95 12.08 -10.68
C HIS A 543 -4.78 11.97 -9.15
N THR A 544 -5.66 11.28 -8.42
CA THR A 544 -5.61 11.30 -6.94
C THR A 544 -5.88 9.97 -6.21
N ARG A 545 -6.57 8.97 -6.77
CA ARG A 545 -6.91 7.70 -6.09
C ARG A 545 -7.21 6.56 -7.05
N ILE A 546 -6.25 5.66 -7.25
CA ILE A 546 -6.43 4.34 -7.90
C ILE A 546 -6.84 3.25 -6.86
N THR A 547 -6.94 3.59 -5.57
CA THR A 547 -6.77 2.63 -4.48
C THR A 547 -8.01 2.27 -3.65
N ASN A 548 -9.24 2.66 -3.99
CA ASN A 548 -10.34 2.52 -3.00
C ASN A 548 -11.78 2.33 -3.51
N THR A 549 -12.07 1.38 -4.41
CA THR A 549 -13.48 0.94 -4.57
C THR A 549 -13.63 -0.50 -5.02
N ALA A 550 -14.30 -1.33 -4.21
CA ALA A 550 -14.73 -2.68 -4.57
C ALA A 550 -15.66 -2.72 -5.81
N GLY A 551 -16.24 -1.58 -6.20
CA GLY A 551 -17.02 -1.41 -7.43
C GLY A 551 -16.21 -1.03 -8.69
N MET A 552 -14.89 -0.81 -8.57
CA MET A 552 -14.00 -0.40 -9.67
C MET A 552 -13.22 -1.58 -10.28
N LEU A 553 -13.28 -2.76 -9.66
CA LEU A 553 -12.52 -3.95 -10.06
C LEU A 553 -12.75 -4.36 -11.52
N GLY A 554 -13.97 -4.20 -12.05
CA GLY A 554 -14.30 -4.49 -13.47
C GLY A 554 -14.18 -3.30 -14.43
N THR A 555 -13.71 -2.13 -13.95
CA THR A 555 -13.47 -0.95 -14.83
C THR A 555 -12.06 -1.00 -15.42
N PHE A 556 -11.09 -1.59 -14.72
CA PHE A 556 -9.70 -1.65 -15.18
C PHE A 556 -9.52 -2.49 -16.45
N ASP A 557 -10.43 -3.43 -16.71
CA ASP A 557 -10.40 -4.32 -17.86
C ASP A 557 -10.57 -3.61 -19.21
N TYR A 558 -11.05 -2.35 -19.21
CA TYR A 558 -11.31 -1.55 -20.42
C TYR A 558 -10.45 -0.28 -20.49
N MET A 559 -9.57 -0.07 -19.49
CA MET A 559 -8.83 1.18 -19.36
C MET A 559 -7.73 1.31 -20.43
N SER A 560 -7.64 2.48 -21.07
CA SER A 560 -6.62 2.71 -22.08
C SER A 560 -5.23 2.99 -21.47
N PRO A 561 -4.13 2.74 -22.20
CA PRO A 561 -2.76 2.98 -21.71
C PRO A 561 -2.54 4.39 -21.15
N GLU A 562 -3.03 5.40 -21.86
CA GLU A 562 -2.92 6.81 -21.48
C GLU A 562 -3.74 7.17 -20.24
N GLN A 563 -4.89 6.51 -20.03
CA GLN A 563 -5.66 6.63 -18.78
C GLN A 563 -4.89 6.03 -17.59
N ILE A 564 -4.20 4.90 -17.79
CA ILE A 564 -3.39 4.25 -16.75
C ILE A 564 -2.17 5.10 -16.38
N GLN A 565 -1.53 5.73 -17.37
CA GLN A 565 -0.35 6.58 -17.17
C GLN A 565 -0.67 7.96 -16.60
N ALA A 566 -1.95 8.28 -16.36
CA ALA A 566 -2.44 9.56 -15.86
C ALA A 566 -1.94 10.76 -16.70
N SER A 567 -1.83 10.60 -18.02
CA SER A 567 -1.45 11.70 -18.92
C SER A 567 -2.49 12.81 -18.83
N ALA A 568 -2.04 14.08 -18.75
CA ALA A 568 -2.92 15.25 -18.67
C ALA A 568 -3.84 15.42 -19.91
N GLU A 569 -3.58 14.66 -20.99
CA GLU A 569 -4.22 14.77 -22.29
C GLU A 569 -4.88 13.43 -22.70
N VAL A 570 -5.93 13.01 -21.99
CA VAL A 570 -6.80 11.90 -22.42
C VAL A 570 -7.91 12.46 -23.32
N ASP A 571 -7.84 12.15 -24.61
CA ASP A 571 -8.80 12.54 -25.65
C ASP A 571 -9.74 11.38 -26.06
N GLY A 572 -10.49 11.56 -27.16
CA GLY A 572 -11.47 10.58 -27.66
C GLY A 572 -10.87 9.21 -28.02
N HIS A 573 -9.57 9.11 -28.28
CA HIS A 573 -8.91 7.84 -28.60
C HIS A 573 -8.97 6.83 -27.43
N ALA A 574 -9.13 7.30 -26.19
CA ALA A 574 -9.31 6.43 -25.03
C ALA A 574 -10.64 5.66 -25.10
N ASP A 575 -11.71 6.31 -25.57
CA ASP A 575 -13.01 5.66 -25.75
C ASP A 575 -12.95 4.64 -26.88
N ILE A 576 -12.21 4.93 -27.96
CA ILE A 576 -11.99 3.99 -29.08
C ILE A 576 -11.26 2.72 -28.60
N TYR A 577 -10.24 2.88 -27.74
CA TYR A 577 -9.55 1.73 -27.14
C TYR A 577 -10.50 0.84 -26.34
N ALA A 578 -11.28 1.45 -25.45
CA ALA A 578 -12.25 0.74 -24.62
C ALA A 578 -13.36 0.09 -25.47
N LEU A 579 -13.77 0.73 -26.56
CA LEU A 579 -14.71 0.17 -27.54
C LEU A 579 -14.10 -1.06 -28.25
N GLY A 580 -12.80 -1.04 -28.56
CA GLY A 580 -12.06 -2.18 -29.09
C GLY A 580 -12.02 -3.37 -28.12
N VAL A 581 -11.73 -3.11 -26.84
CA VAL A 581 -11.80 -4.13 -25.77
C VAL A 581 -13.20 -4.73 -25.66
N MET A 582 -14.23 -3.87 -25.65
CA MET A 582 -15.63 -4.31 -25.57
C MET A 582 -16.01 -5.16 -26.78
N THR A 583 -15.58 -4.77 -27.98
CA THR A 583 -15.81 -5.53 -29.22
C THR A 583 -15.15 -6.91 -29.17
N TYR A 584 -13.90 -6.98 -28.72
CA TYR A 584 -13.20 -8.25 -28.51
C TYR A 584 -14.00 -9.17 -27.57
N GLN A 585 -14.48 -8.63 -26.46
CA GLN A 585 -15.26 -9.39 -25.49
C GLN A 585 -16.62 -9.82 -26.04
N MET A 586 -17.30 -8.97 -26.81
CA MET A 586 -18.58 -9.32 -27.43
C MET A 586 -18.43 -10.51 -28.37
N LEU A 587 -17.40 -10.54 -29.21
CA LEU A 587 -17.21 -11.59 -30.20
C LEU A 587 -16.65 -12.89 -29.59
N THR A 588 -15.77 -12.79 -28.59
CA THR A 588 -15.04 -13.95 -28.04
C THR A 588 -15.62 -14.49 -26.73
N GLY A 589 -16.42 -13.69 -26.03
CA GLY A 589 -16.90 -13.97 -24.69
C GLY A 589 -15.84 -13.86 -23.59
N ARG A 590 -14.63 -13.39 -23.91
CA ARG A 590 -13.49 -13.28 -22.98
C ARG A 590 -12.89 -11.88 -23.04
N LEU A 591 -12.24 -11.47 -21.95
CA LEU A 591 -11.47 -10.22 -21.99
C LEU A 591 -10.15 -10.44 -22.75
N PRO A 592 -9.60 -9.41 -23.42
CA PRO A 592 -8.33 -9.56 -24.13
C PRO A 592 -7.15 -9.82 -23.18
N PHE A 593 -7.21 -9.32 -21.93
CA PHE A 593 -6.15 -9.49 -20.94
C PHE A 593 -6.70 -10.02 -19.61
N GLU A 594 -6.71 -11.34 -19.45
CA GLU A 594 -7.07 -11.98 -18.19
C GLU A 594 -5.81 -12.31 -17.37
N ARG A 595 -5.65 -11.71 -16.19
CA ARG A 595 -4.51 -11.92 -15.28
C ARG A 595 -4.97 -12.05 -13.81
N PRO A 596 -4.20 -12.72 -12.91
CA PRO A 596 -4.63 -13.01 -11.55
C PRO A 596 -4.75 -11.78 -10.64
N ASP A 597 -4.02 -10.72 -10.94
CA ASP A 597 -3.99 -9.48 -10.16
C ASP A 597 -4.22 -8.25 -11.04
N THR A 598 -4.86 -7.23 -10.46
CA THR A 598 -5.21 -5.99 -11.15
C THR A 598 -3.98 -5.25 -11.68
N GLY A 599 -2.84 -5.33 -10.98
CA GLY A 599 -1.59 -4.71 -11.43
C GLY A 599 -1.09 -5.33 -12.75
N ALA A 600 -1.16 -6.65 -12.87
CA ALA A 600 -0.81 -7.37 -14.09
C ALA A 600 -1.79 -7.10 -15.25
N ILE A 601 -3.08 -6.92 -14.97
CA ILE A 601 -4.06 -6.48 -15.99
C ILE A 601 -3.66 -5.10 -16.53
N LEU A 602 -3.42 -4.13 -15.63
CA LEU A 602 -2.98 -2.79 -16.02
C LEU A 602 -1.67 -2.81 -16.81
N LEU A 603 -0.70 -3.62 -16.38
CA LEU A 603 0.58 -3.78 -17.09
C LEU A 603 0.39 -4.41 -18.48
N ALA A 604 -0.57 -5.32 -18.64
CA ALA A 604 -0.92 -5.89 -19.94
C ALA A 604 -1.58 -4.85 -20.86
N HIS A 605 -2.49 -4.03 -20.35
CA HIS A 605 -3.03 -2.90 -21.11
C HIS A 605 -1.92 -1.95 -21.57
N LEU A 606 -0.91 -1.69 -20.74
CA LEU A 606 0.26 -0.87 -21.09
C LEU A 606 1.17 -1.50 -22.16
N ASN A 607 1.50 -2.79 -22.02
CA ASN A 607 2.65 -3.37 -22.74
C ASN A 607 2.33 -4.59 -23.61
N ALA A 608 1.30 -5.38 -23.30
CA ALA A 608 1.04 -6.63 -24.01
C ALA A 608 0.37 -6.35 -25.38
N PRO A 609 0.79 -6.98 -26.48
CA PRO A 609 0.15 -6.78 -27.78
C PRO A 609 -1.33 -7.18 -27.72
N PRO A 610 -2.24 -6.48 -28.42
CA PRO A 610 -3.64 -6.90 -28.51
C PRO A 610 -3.76 -8.31 -29.12
N PRO A 611 -4.45 -9.26 -28.47
CA PRO A 611 -4.60 -10.62 -28.98
C PRO A 611 -5.40 -10.67 -30.28
N ASP A 612 -5.15 -11.68 -31.12
CA ASP A 612 -5.97 -11.95 -32.31
C ASP A 612 -7.25 -12.68 -31.88
N ALA A 613 -8.42 -12.06 -32.08
CA ALA A 613 -9.71 -12.65 -31.72
C ALA A 613 -9.96 -14.01 -32.40
N ARG A 614 -9.29 -14.27 -33.53
CA ARG A 614 -9.39 -15.51 -34.30
C ARG A 614 -8.74 -16.70 -33.61
N GLU A 615 -7.86 -16.47 -32.62
CA GLU A 615 -7.30 -17.53 -31.79
C GLU A 615 -8.35 -18.16 -30.87
N ILE A 616 -9.37 -17.38 -30.48
CA ILE A 616 -10.49 -17.87 -29.67
C ILE A 616 -11.65 -18.30 -30.55
N VAL A 617 -11.94 -17.53 -31.60
CA VAL A 617 -13.07 -17.78 -32.49
C VAL A 617 -12.62 -17.70 -33.95
N GLY A 618 -12.33 -18.86 -34.55
CA GLY A 618 -11.71 -18.94 -35.89
C GLY A 618 -12.57 -18.46 -37.06
N ASP A 619 -13.89 -18.29 -36.88
CA ASP A 619 -14.82 -17.80 -37.91
C ASP A 619 -14.83 -16.27 -38.06
N ILE A 620 -14.16 -15.53 -37.17
CA ILE A 620 -14.06 -14.07 -37.25
C ILE A 620 -13.24 -13.68 -38.51
N PRO A 621 -13.75 -12.76 -39.35
CA PRO A 621 -13.02 -12.27 -40.52
C PRO A 621 -11.68 -11.59 -40.16
N ARG A 622 -10.73 -11.62 -41.09
CA ARG A 622 -9.39 -11.07 -40.86
C ARG A 622 -9.40 -9.56 -40.65
N HIS A 623 -10.18 -8.79 -41.43
CA HIS A 623 -10.32 -7.35 -41.19
C HIS A 623 -10.89 -7.05 -39.82
N THR A 624 -11.93 -7.77 -39.39
CA THR A 624 -12.56 -7.55 -38.09
C THR A 624 -11.54 -7.69 -36.96
N SER A 625 -10.72 -8.75 -36.97
CA SER A 625 -9.67 -8.92 -35.96
C SER A 625 -8.59 -7.83 -36.04
N ARG A 626 -8.16 -7.45 -37.25
CA ARG A 626 -7.19 -6.35 -37.45
C ARG A 626 -7.74 -5.00 -36.97
N ALA A 627 -9.02 -4.73 -37.20
CA ALA A 627 -9.69 -3.52 -36.74
C ALA A 627 -9.71 -3.48 -35.21
N ILE A 628 -10.05 -4.59 -34.53
CA ILE A 628 -10.00 -4.69 -33.07
C ILE A 628 -8.57 -4.42 -32.56
N GLN A 629 -7.56 -5.04 -33.16
CA GLN A 629 -6.16 -4.84 -32.78
C GLN A 629 -5.72 -3.38 -32.99
N LYS A 630 -6.13 -2.73 -34.10
CA LYS A 630 -5.83 -1.32 -34.38
C LYS A 630 -6.53 -0.38 -33.40
N ALA A 631 -7.79 -0.62 -33.04
CA ALA A 631 -8.48 0.13 -32.01
C ALA A 631 -7.76 0.02 -30.64
N MET A 632 -7.17 -1.15 -30.36
CA MET A 632 -6.40 -1.42 -29.15
C MET A 632 -4.90 -1.07 -29.25
N SER A 633 -4.47 -0.33 -30.27
CA SER A 633 -3.08 0.13 -30.41
C SER A 633 -2.65 0.90 -29.16
N LYS A 634 -1.40 0.70 -28.71
CA LYS A 634 -0.93 1.28 -27.45
C LYS A 634 -0.78 2.79 -27.51
N ARG A 635 -0.36 3.32 -28.66
CA ARG A 635 -0.28 4.75 -28.90
C ARG A 635 -1.63 5.25 -29.41
N PRO A 636 -2.20 6.34 -28.85
CA PRO A 636 -3.48 6.89 -29.29
C PRO A 636 -3.55 7.18 -30.80
N HIS A 637 -2.50 7.78 -31.37
CA HIS A 637 -2.44 8.15 -32.78
C HIS A 637 -2.35 6.97 -33.76
N ASP A 638 -2.06 5.76 -33.28
CA ASP A 638 -2.05 4.55 -34.11
C ASP A 638 -3.45 3.91 -34.22
N ARG A 639 -4.46 4.49 -33.55
CA ARG A 639 -5.86 4.03 -33.57
C ARG A 639 -6.65 4.69 -34.71
N PHE A 640 -7.94 4.43 -34.77
CA PHE A 640 -8.86 5.13 -35.67
C PHE A 640 -9.08 6.57 -35.19
N SER A 641 -9.37 7.48 -36.12
CA SER A 641 -9.61 8.90 -35.79
C SER A 641 -11.00 9.11 -35.18
N THR A 642 -11.96 8.25 -35.52
CA THR A 642 -13.32 8.27 -34.97
C THR A 642 -13.79 6.88 -34.58
N ALA A 643 -14.78 6.80 -33.68
CA ALA A 643 -15.39 5.54 -33.32
C ALA A 643 -16.15 4.93 -34.52
N GLN A 644 -16.74 5.76 -35.39
CA GLN A 644 -17.39 5.27 -36.61
C GLN A 644 -16.43 4.62 -37.60
N GLU A 645 -15.24 5.20 -37.82
CA GLU A 645 -14.21 4.57 -38.66
C GLU A 645 -13.83 3.18 -38.15
N PHE A 646 -13.75 3.00 -36.84
CA PHE A 646 -13.52 1.68 -36.24
C PHE A 646 -14.66 0.71 -36.56
N VAL A 647 -15.92 1.12 -36.38
CA VAL A 647 -17.08 0.26 -36.65
C VAL A 647 -17.18 -0.12 -38.13
N ILE A 648 -16.93 0.82 -39.06
CA ILE A 648 -16.90 0.56 -40.51
C ILE A 648 -15.82 -0.48 -40.86
N ALA A 649 -14.66 -0.40 -40.23
CA ALA A 649 -13.56 -1.35 -40.43
C ALA A 649 -13.85 -2.77 -39.89
N LEU A 650 -14.90 -2.96 -39.08
CA LEU A 650 -15.36 -4.29 -38.68
C LEU A 650 -16.12 -5.01 -39.79
N GLU A 651 -16.72 -4.26 -40.73
CA GLU A 651 -17.57 -4.74 -41.83
C GLU A 651 -16.84 -4.83 -43.17
N THR A 652 -15.74 -4.09 -43.34
CA THR A 652 -15.05 -3.90 -44.63
C THR A 652 -13.55 -4.15 -44.52
N ASP A 653 -12.97 -4.72 -45.58
CA ASP A 653 -11.55 -5.14 -45.68
C ASP A 653 -10.60 -3.97 -46.01
#